data_AF-A0A2M9LZ22-F1
#
_entry.id   AF-A0A2M9LZ22-F1
#
_cell.length_a   1.000
_cell.length_b   1.000
_cell.length_c   1.000
_cell.angle_alpha   90.00
_cell.angle_beta   90.00
_cell.angle_gamma   90.00
#
_symmetry.space_group_name_H-M   'P 1'
#
loop_
_entity.id
_entity.type
_entity.pdbx_description
1 polymer ?
#
loop_
_entity_poly.entity_id
_entity_poly.type
_entity_poly.pdbx_seq_one_letter_code
_entity_poly.pdbx_strand_id
1 'polypeptide(L)'
;MANTTTRRRRKPAPAPKPRGAGRTKTTTPPAAVPEGSVPRLFEEAAPVLADAADRAADLRDLAADDAARILADSEARAAELLEGARSVAATITKAATTEQARVLADAQADADRVRTDAATTAAVGADQVLADADAKAKQLLADARTAADTVTATASGEADQVLAAAEEDAEQLLAAARHQAQDVTTTAAAQADTVQAQADQVLADAEGQRTELLAAAERTAAETRIRAAEEAEKVRAEAVAGAEQQLRAARSEAAQLREDASRERETATADAARARKLAEEDVARLRATSAEDAERTARTARAEAARLLAEAKEKNETDLKEAEAVLARARTREGEADEALAEANARMQSATSRTEKALARKRLKHQARQERRDENTARKAKAREARDARRAGQPTQADRIKKFVKVNAERLMVVGPITAPMAVAWTGQAGFAKDILGWVVPFTILFAAAWELSTAFVGWMYHQARRGGDAGTLYRASTWVFAIGAAVMNFWHASGERVPGSRAWDATAQKWTEQITYWHFTPKAVAFAAMSIVGMVLWELYASLIHRRKLREDGKVAKARPTIGAVRWVRYPVHSFTAWSLAITDASLTTLDRVWTAAGAQLADRKAVRTGRALHRVVVPRVRTDDHGPAAIPTVLTITRMDRPGPAGNHSLVRPVQHDRSTVRSGPNAGFAVHGPVHGPDRADRTAAGALALESGPTDRIASDLHGRSGPDRSDRKTRAVSAAHGSPAARSVTVRTEAPGRTGPLDGPEDHSGPASNRETNSGPDRTVITLTDLERTALDRLRSEDRPLNRTNIAAAVRSEGGSIATDRAGQIAVALKQHTVH
;
A
#
# COMPACT_ATOMS: atom_id res chain seq x y z
N MET A 1 28.40 29.63 44.67
CA MET A 1 27.87 30.70 45.53
C MET A 1 28.92 31.82 45.60
N ALA A 2 28.57 33.04 45.19
CA ALA A 2 29.50 34.11 44.89
C ALA A 2 29.44 35.22 45.95
N ASN A 3 30.60 35.59 46.52
CA ASN A 3 30.76 36.80 47.34
C ASN A 3 31.63 37.79 46.58
N THR A 4 31.02 38.91 46.18
CA THR A 4 31.68 40.00 45.44
C THR A 4 31.90 41.17 46.40
N THR A 5 33.17 41.49 46.68
CA THR A 5 33.56 42.55 47.61
C THR A 5 33.63 43.92 46.92
N THR A 6 32.97 44.90 47.53
CA THR A 6 32.75 46.29 47.11
C THR A 6 34.01 47.17 47.10
N ARG A 7 34.20 47.93 46.00
CA ARG A 7 35.27 48.92 45.80
C ARG A 7 34.85 50.30 46.34
N ARG A 8 35.59 50.79 47.34
CA ARG A 8 35.38 52.07 48.07
C ARG A 8 35.93 53.25 47.26
N ARG A 9 35.07 54.18 46.83
CA ARG A 9 35.41 55.40 46.06
C ARG A 9 35.66 56.58 47.01
N ARG A 10 36.87 57.16 46.99
CA ARG A 10 37.27 58.35 47.78
C ARG A 10 36.64 59.63 47.20
N LYS A 11 36.13 60.50 48.08
CA LYS A 11 35.62 61.87 47.82
C LYS A 11 36.79 62.86 47.58
N PRO A 12 36.65 63.89 46.73
CA PRO A 12 37.54 65.04 46.71
C PRO A 12 37.08 66.16 47.67
N ALA A 13 38.04 66.90 48.22
CA ALA A 13 37.90 68.01 49.17
C ALA A 13 37.67 69.37 48.46
N PRO A 14 37.13 70.41 49.15
CA PRO A 14 36.68 71.65 48.52
C PRO A 14 37.77 72.75 48.40
N ALA A 15 37.60 73.61 47.41
CA ALA A 15 38.43 74.77 47.08
C ALA A 15 38.39 75.91 48.11
N PRO A 16 39.45 76.72 48.28
CA PRO A 16 39.42 77.93 49.11
C PRO A 16 38.95 79.18 48.34
N LYS A 17 38.17 80.01 49.04
CA LYS A 17 37.63 81.33 48.64
C LYS A 17 38.71 82.43 48.53
N PRO A 18 38.49 83.49 47.72
CA PRO A 18 39.30 84.70 47.74
C PRO A 18 38.79 85.74 48.76
N ARG A 19 39.71 86.36 49.50
CA ARG A 19 39.56 87.67 50.19
C ARG A 19 40.47 88.64 49.43
N GLY A 20 40.10 89.85 49.01
CA GLY A 20 39.22 90.83 49.64
C GLY A 20 40.08 92.09 49.84
N ALA A 21 39.85 93.09 48.98
CA ALA A 21 40.57 94.36 48.93
C ALA A 21 40.36 95.26 50.15
N GLY A 22 41.36 96.10 50.48
CA GLY A 22 41.27 97.25 51.39
C GLY A 22 42.63 97.96 51.42
N ARG A 23 42.85 99.06 50.69
CA ARG A 23 42.48 100.47 50.94
C ARG A 23 43.39 101.20 51.96
N THR A 24 44.37 101.91 51.39
CA THR A 24 44.98 103.23 51.75
C THR A 24 44.71 103.87 53.11
N LYS A 25 45.77 104.37 53.76
CA LYS A 25 45.71 105.56 54.63
C LYS A 25 47.03 106.34 54.64
N THR A 26 46.91 107.64 54.34
CA THR A 26 47.90 108.72 54.25
C THR A 26 48.00 109.48 55.59
N THR A 27 49.17 110.03 55.93
CA THR A 27 49.39 111.08 56.96
C THR A 27 50.70 111.82 56.62
N THR A 28 50.68 113.02 56.02
CA THR A 28 50.62 114.41 56.57
C THR A 28 51.98 114.96 57.12
N PRO A 29 52.50 116.10 56.59
CA PRO A 29 53.66 116.85 57.12
C PRO A 29 53.25 118.18 57.82
N PRO A 30 54.15 118.83 58.58
CA PRO A 30 54.08 120.27 58.87
C PRO A 30 55.42 120.97 58.56
N ALA A 31 55.63 122.29 58.58
CA ALA A 31 54.88 123.54 58.42
C ALA A 31 55.97 124.64 58.56
N ALA A 32 55.83 125.78 57.90
CA ALA A 32 56.84 126.84 57.80
C ALA A 32 56.54 128.09 58.66
N VAL A 33 57.61 128.91 58.86
CA VAL A 33 57.71 130.36 59.21
C VAL A 33 57.22 130.85 60.61
N PRO A 34 57.62 132.04 61.17
CA PRO A 34 58.21 133.25 60.55
C PRO A 34 59.35 134.00 61.32
N GLU A 35 59.85 135.05 60.65
CA GLU A 35 60.66 136.19 61.09
C GLU A 35 60.09 136.95 62.32
N GLY A 36 60.96 137.68 63.05
CA GLY A 36 60.48 138.75 63.93
C GLY A 36 61.52 139.42 64.84
N SER A 37 61.67 140.73 64.64
CA SER A 37 61.98 141.79 65.62
C SER A 37 63.42 142.33 65.76
N VAL A 38 63.56 143.56 65.26
CA VAL A 38 64.61 144.57 65.48
C VAL A 38 64.19 145.48 66.65
N PRO A 39 65.12 145.95 67.52
CA PRO A 39 64.93 147.21 68.24
C PRO A 39 65.97 148.29 67.87
N ARG A 40 65.48 149.54 67.85
CA ARG A 40 66.14 150.80 67.49
C ARG A 40 67.04 151.37 68.61
N LEU A 41 68.17 151.95 68.17
CA LEU A 41 68.78 153.25 68.50
C LEU A 41 68.68 153.81 69.95
N PHE A 42 69.84 153.91 70.59
CA PHE A 42 70.23 155.06 71.42
C PHE A 42 71.51 155.67 70.84
N GLU A 43 71.55 157.00 70.87
CA GLU A 43 72.37 157.90 70.05
C GLU A 43 73.54 158.44 70.89
N GLU A 44 74.73 157.84 70.79
CA GLU A 44 76.06 158.45 71.06
C GLU A 44 77.17 157.38 70.97
N ALA A 45 77.86 157.25 69.82
CA ALA A 45 79.24 156.74 69.68
C ALA A 45 79.59 156.48 68.18
N ALA A 46 79.75 157.56 67.39
CA ALA A 46 79.93 157.50 65.94
C ALA A 46 81.25 156.94 65.35
N PRO A 47 82.34 156.62 66.08
CA PRO A 47 83.54 156.02 65.46
C PRO A 47 83.69 154.48 65.63
N VAL A 48 82.79 153.77 66.32
CA VAL A 48 82.92 152.30 66.58
C VAL A 48 82.06 151.44 65.64
N LEU A 49 81.06 152.01 64.97
CA LEU A 49 80.12 151.28 64.10
C LEU A 49 80.68 150.87 62.72
N ALA A 50 81.71 151.55 62.21
CA ALA A 50 82.34 151.19 60.93
C ALA A 50 83.17 149.90 61.04
N ASP A 51 83.96 149.75 62.11
CA ASP A 51 84.75 148.54 62.39
C ASP A 51 83.86 147.32 62.72
N ALA A 52 82.67 147.53 63.28
CA ALA A 52 81.70 146.47 63.50
C ALA A 52 81.02 146.00 62.19
N ALA A 53 80.81 146.89 61.22
CA ALA A 53 80.21 146.56 59.94
C ALA A 53 81.16 145.75 59.05
N ASP A 54 82.45 146.08 59.03
CA ASP A 54 83.47 145.33 58.28
C ASP A 54 83.66 143.92 58.86
N ARG A 55 83.72 143.79 60.20
CA ARG A 55 83.74 142.46 60.85
C ARG A 55 82.48 141.64 60.56
N ALA A 56 81.32 142.28 60.41
CA ALA A 56 80.08 141.59 60.06
C ALA A 56 80.07 141.12 58.59
N ALA A 57 80.75 141.82 57.69
CA ALA A 57 80.95 141.38 56.31
C ALA A 57 81.93 140.18 56.25
N ASP A 58 83.07 140.27 56.94
CA ASP A 58 84.04 139.16 57.03
C ASP A 58 83.41 137.90 57.63
N LEU A 59 82.58 138.04 58.68
CA LEU A 59 81.85 136.91 59.26
C LEU A 59 80.78 136.34 58.31
N ARG A 60 80.20 137.16 57.44
CA ARG A 60 79.24 136.69 56.42
C ARG A 60 79.93 135.90 55.33
N ASP A 61 81.08 136.38 54.85
CA ASP A 61 81.85 135.70 53.83
C ASP A 61 82.42 134.39 54.37
N LEU A 62 82.94 134.40 55.61
CA LEU A 62 83.33 133.18 56.32
C LEU A 62 82.16 132.19 56.46
N ALA A 63 80.96 132.68 56.82
CA ALA A 63 79.78 131.84 56.93
C ALA A 63 79.29 131.31 55.57
N ALA A 64 79.44 132.08 54.49
CA ALA A 64 79.13 131.64 53.13
C ALA A 64 80.11 130.58 52.64
N ASP A 65 81.40 130.73 52.93
CA ASP A 65 82.44 129.75 52.62
C ASP A 65 82.28 128.48 53.45
N ASP A 66 81.95 128.59 54.74
CA ASP A 66 81.62 127.45 55.59
C ASP A 66 80.35 126.75 55.10
N ALA A 67 79.31 127.48 54.68
CA ALA A 67 78.10 126.89 54.11
C ALA A 67 78.37 126.17 52.78
N ALA A 68 79.19 126.74 51.90
CA ALA A 68 79.60 126.11 50.65
C ALA A 68 80.41 124.83 50.90
N ARG A 69 81.31 124.85 51.91
CA ARG A 69 82.07 123.67 52.33
C ARG A 69 81.16 122.59 52.92
N ILE A 70 80.22 122.96 53.78
CA ILE A 70 79.23 122.02 54.35
C ILE A 70 78.37 121.41 53.25
N LEU A 71 77.94 122.19 52.26
CA LEU A 71 77.18 121.69 51.13
C LEU A 71 77.99 120.71 50.29
N ALA A 72 79.22 121.06 49.92
CA ALA A 72 80.11 120.17 49.17
C ALA A 72 80.41 118.87 49.94
N ASP A 73 80.70 118.95 51.24
CA ASP A 73 80.89 117.78 52.11
C ASP A 73 79.61 116.95 52.24
N SER A 74 78.45 117.60 52.32
CA SER A 74 77.16 116.91 52.39
C SER A 74 76.79 116.22 51.08
N GLU A 75 77.09 116.81 49.93
CA GLU A 75 76.90 116.23 48.60
C GLU A 75 77.86 115.04 48.39
N ALA A 76 79.11 115.17 48.81
CA ALA A 76 80.09 114.07 48.78
C ALA A 76 79.63 112.90 49.66
N ARG A 77 79.18 113.16 50.89
CA ARG A 77 78.61 112.13 51.77
C ARG A 77 77.33 111.52 51.20
N ALA A 78 76.46 112.31 50.57
CA ALA A 78 75.26 111.81 49.92
C ALA A 78 75.59 110.89 48.74
N ALA A 79 76.59 111.26 47.92
CA ALA A 79 77.08 110.43 46.83
C ALA A 79 77.68 109.11 47.34
N GLU A 80 78.51 109.16 48.39
CA GLU A 80 79.08 107.99 49.04
C GLU A 80 77.99 107.07 49.62
N LEU A 81 76.98 107.63 50.29
CA LEU A 81 75.84 106.86 50.80
C LEU A 81 75.01 106.22 49.68
N LEU A 82 74.80 106.93 48.57
CA LEU A 82 74.09 106.39 47.40
C LEU A 82 74.87 105.29 46.70
N GLU A 83 76.19 105.44 46.57
CA GLU A 83 77.07 104.40 46.02
C GLU A 83 77.14 103.18 46.93
N GLY A 84 77.27 103.40 48.24
CA GLY A 84 77.16 102.35 49.26
C GLY A 84 75.81 101.61 49.19
N ALA A 85 74.70 102.34 49.10
CA ALA A 85 73.36 101.77 48.95
C ALA A 85 73.22 100.97 47.64
N ARG A 86 73.76 101.45 46.52
CA ARG A 86 73.77 100.74 45.23
C ARG A 86 74.60 99.46 45.30
N SER A 87 75.76 99.49 45.95
CA SER A 87 76.62 98.31 46.16
C SER A 87 75.92 97.26 47.02
N VAL A 88 75.27 97.67 48.11
CA VAL A 88 74.45 96.80 48.95
C VAL A 88 73.26 96.22 48.17
N ALA A 89 72.54 97.04 47.40
CA ALA A 89 71.43 96.58 46.57
C ALA A 89 71.88 95.58 45.49
N ALA A 90 73.02 95.81 44.84
CA ALA A 90 73.61 94.88 43.88
C ALA A 90 73.99 93.55 44.55
N THR A 91 74.54 93.61 45.77
CA THR A 91 74.91 92.43 46.57
C THR A 91 73.68 91.63 46.99
N ILE A 92 72.63 92.30 47.47
CA ILE A 92 71.34 91.67 47.81
C ILE A 92 70.70 91.04 46.57
N THR A 93 70.71 91.73 45.43
CA THR A 93 70.14 91.21 44.18
C THR A 93 70.91 89.96 43.72
N LYS A 94 72.25 90.01 43.76
CA LYS A 94 73.09 88.85 43.44
C LYS A 94 72.78 87.67 44.37
N ALA A 95 72.76 87.89 45.69
CA ALA A 95 72.42 86.86 46.66
C ALA A 95 71.02 86.29 46.44
N ALA A 96 70.03 87.13 46.17
CA ALA A 96 68.66 86.71 45.88
C ALA A 96 68.57 85.88 44.59
N THR A 97 69.28 86.26 43.52
CA THR A 97 69.32 85.46 42.27
C THR A 97 70.02 84.11 42.47
N THR A 98 71.08 84.06 43.28
CA THR A 98 71.76 82.81 43.63
C THR A 98 70.84 81.91 44.46
N GLU A 99 70.15 82.44 45.47
CA GLU A 99 69.21 81.64 46.26
C GLU A 99 68.00 81.22 45.44
N GLN A 100 67.48 82.07 44.55
CA GLN A 100 66.41 81.69 43.62
C GLN A 100 66.85 80.51 42.73
N ALA A 101 68.05 80.56 42.14
CA ALA A 101 68.58 79.48 41.34
C ALA A 101 68.76 78.19 42.17
N ARG A 102 69.21 78.32 43.42
CA ARG A 102 69.36 77.19 44.36
C ARG A 102 68.02 76.55 44.68
N VAL A 103 67.00 77.35 45.01
CA VAL A 103 65.64 76.86 45.29
C VAL A 103 65.02 76.18 44.07
N LEU A 104 65.23 76.72 42.86
CA LEU A 104 64.74 76.08 41.63
C LEU A 104 65.44 74.75 41.34
N ALA A 105 66.76 74.67 41.58
CA ALA A 105 67.52 73.43 41.44
C ALA A 105 67.07 72.37 42.46
N ASP A 106 66.90 72.77 43.73
CA ASP A 106 66.40 71.89 44.80
C ASP A 106 64.99 71.38 44.49
N ALA A 107 64.09 72.27 44.03
CA ALA A 107 62.73 71.91 43.63
C ALA A 107 62.69 70.94 42.43
N GLN A 108 63.59 71.12 41.44
CA GLN A 108 63.72 70.21 40.31
C GLN A 108 64.23 68.83 40.76
N ALA A 109 65.24 68.80 41.64
CA ALA A 109 65.77 67.55 42.18
C ALA A 109 64.72 66.78 43.00
N ASP A 110 63.92 67.48 43.82
CA ASP A 110 62.82 66.87 44.56
C ASP A 110 61.70 66.37 43.63
N ALA A 111 61.38 67.10 42.56
CA ALA A 111 60.40 66.65 41.56
C ALA A 111 60.87 65.38 40.83
N ASP A 112 62.16 65.28 40.48
CA ASP A 112 62.74 64.10 39.85
C ASP A 112 62.82 62.91 40.81
N ARG A 113 63.09 63.16 42.10
CA ARG A 113 63.00 62.13 43.15
C ARG A 113 61.57 61.59 43.27
N VAL A 114 60.57 62.47 43.38
CA VAL A 114 59.16 62.08 43.45
C VAL A 114 58.73 61.30 42.20
N ARG A 115 59.18 61.70 41.00
CA ARG A 115 58.88 60.97 39.76
C ARG A 115 59.48 59.56 39.77
N THR A 116 60.71 59.43 40.26
CA THR A 116 61.40 58.13 40.38
C THR A 116 60.73 57.24 41.41
N ASP A 117 60.41 57.77 42.59
CA ASP A 117 59.72 57.03 43.65
C ASP A 117 58.33 56.56 43.21
N ALA A 118 57.60 57.42 42.50
CA ALA A 118 56.30 57.08 41.91
C ALA A 118 56.43 56.00 40.84
N ALA A 119 57.43 56.08 39.95
CA ALA A 119 57.67 55.08 38.93
C ALA A 119 58.06 53.72 39.53
N THR A 120 58.95 53.69 40.52
CA THR A 120 59.33 52.47 41.24
C THR A 120 58.14 51.87 41.98
N THR A 121 57.36 52.68 42.69
CA THR A 121 56.15 52.22 43.40
C THR A 121 55.12 51.65 42.42
N ALA A 122 54.95 52.29 41.25
CA ALA A 122 54.05 51.80 40.21
C ALA A 122 54.54 50.48 39.61
N ALA A 123 55.85 50.32 39.38
CA ALA A 123 56.46 49.08 38.89
C ALA A 123 56.26 47.93 39.89
N VAL A 124 56.58 48.14 41.16
CA VAL A 124 56.35 47.15 42.23
C VAL A 124 54.86 46.80 42.34
N GLY A 125 53.97 47.80 42.24
CA GLY A 125 52.53 47.56 42.23
C GLY A 125 52.06 46.74 41.03
N ALA A 126 52.62 46.96 39.84
CA ALA A 126 52.31 46.19 38.65
C ALA A 126 52.79 44.74 38.76
N ASP A 127 54.02 44.53 39.24
CA ASP A 127 54.58 43.19 39.47
C ASP A 127 53.77 42.40 40.49
N GLN A 128 53.33 43.04 41.57
CA GLN A 128 52.45 42.42 42.56
C GLN A 128 51.11 42.01 41.95
N VAL A 129 50.48 42.88 41.16
CA VAL A 129 49.21 42.56 40.49
C VAL A 129 49.36 41.40 39.50
N LEU A 130 50.49 41.33 38.77
CA LEU A 130 50.79 40.22 37.88
C LEU A 130 51.00 38.91 38.64
N ALA A 131 51.74 38.95 39.75
CA ALA A 131 51.96 37.79 40.61
C ALA A 131 50.64 37.28 41.23
N ASP A 132 49.80 38.18 41.75
CA ASP A 132 48.49 37.84 42.30
C ASP A 132 47.55 37.27 41.22
N ALA A 133 47.59 37.82 40.01
CA ALA A 133 46.81 37.32 38.87
C ALA A 133 47.26 35.93 38.42
N ASP A 134 48.58 35.67 38.35
CA ASP A 134 49.14 34.37 38.01
C ASP A 134 48.81 33.32 39.08
N ALA A 135 48.94 33.66 40.37
CA ALA A 135 48.55 32.79 41.48
C ALA A 135 47.06 32.43 41.40
N LYS A 136 46.19 33.41 41.13
CA LYS A 136 44.76 33.19 40.98
C LYS A 136 44.41 32.36 39.74
N ALA A 137 45.13 32.56 38.63
CA ALA A 137 44.95 31.75 37.42
C ALA A 137 45.34 30.29 37.67
N LYS A 138 46.46 30.04 38.35
CA LYS A 138 46.89 28.70 38.76
C LYS A 138 45.88 28.02 39.68
N GLN A 139 45.35 28.76 40.66
CA GLN A 139 44.31 28.26 41.55
C GLN A 139 43.04 27.87 40.77
N LEU A 140 42.55 28.74 39.88
CA LEU A 140 41.36 28.44 39.07
C LEU A 140 41.58 27.22 38.16
N LEU A 141 42.78 27.02 37.62
CA LEU A 141 43.11 25.84 36.84
C LEU A 141 43.17 24.57 37.68
N ALA A 142 43.69 24.64 38.92
CA ALA A 142 43.68 23.52 39.84
C ALA A 142 42.24 23.15 40.25
N ASP A 143 41.43 24.14 40.64
CA ASP A 143 40.02 23.95 40.99
C ASP A 143 39.22 23.36 39.82
N ALA A 144 39.46 23.85 38.59
CA ALA A 144 38.81 23.32 37.39
C ALA A 144 39.20 21.87 37.09
N ARG A 145 40.46 21.48 37.31
CA ARG A 145 40.92 20.09 37.17
C ARG A 145 40.26 19.19 38.20
N THR A 146 40.25 19.59 39.48
CA THR A 146 39.57 18.82 40.54
C THR A 146 38.08 18.65 40.26
N ALA A 147 37.41 19.70 39.76
CA ALA A 147 36.01 19.61 39.36
C ALA A 147 35.81 18.64 38.18
N ALA A 148 36.68 18.67 37.17
CA ALA A 148 36.62 17.74 36.03
C ALA A 148 36.86 16.28 36.45
N ASP A 149 37.83 16.04 37.34
CA ASP A 149 38.12 14.71 37.89
C ASP A 149 36.93 14.18 38.70
N THR A 150 36.30 15.04 39.51
CA THR A 150 35.09 14.70 40.29
C THR A 150 33.92 14.33 39.38
N VAL A 151 33.66 15.12 38.33
CA VAL A 151 32.61 14.83 37.36
C VAL A 151 32.89 13.52 36.63
N THR A 152 34.14 13.28 36.23
CA THR A 152 34.53 12.04 35.54
C THR A 152 34.34 10.81 36.43
N ALA A 153 34.77 10.88 37.69
CA ALA A 153 34.61 9.80 38.66
C ALA A 153 33.13 9.53 39.02
N THR A 154 32.32 10.59 39.11
CA THR A 154 30.87 10.46 39.34
C THR A 154 30.19 9.80 38.13
N ALA A 155 30.50 10.27 36.93
CA ALA A 155 29.94 9.73 35.70
C ALA A 155 30.35 8.26 35.48
N SER A 156 31.59 7.87 35.80
CA SER A 156 32.00 6.45 35.74
C SER A 156 31.25 5.61 36.77
N GLY A 157 31.10 6.11 38.01
CA GLY A 157 30.33 5.39 39.04
C GLY A 157 28.85 5.22 38.70
N GLU A 158 28.22 6.24 38.11
CA GLU A 158 26.84 6.15 37.61
C GLU A 158 26.74 5.18 36.42
N ALA A 159 27.73 5.17 35.51
CA ALA A 159 27.76 4.22 34.39
C ALA A 159 27.87 2.77 34.87
N ASP A 160 28.74 2.50 35.87
CA ASP A 160 28.90 1.18 36.47
C ASP A 160 27.60 0.72 37.16
N GLN A 161 26.89 1.62 37.85
CA GLN A 161 25.59 1.32 38.46
C GLN A 161 24.52 0.98 37.41
N VAL A 162 24.48 1.73 36.30
CA VAL A 162 23.54 1.45 35.20
C VAL A 162 23.86 0.12 34.54
N LEU A 163 25.14 -0.22 34.37
CA LEU A 163 25.55 -1.52 33.84
C LEU A 163 25.14 -2.66 34.78
N ALA A 164 25.40 -2.54 36.09
CA ALA A 164 25.01 -3.55 37.06
C ALA A 164 23.48 -3.77 37.11
N ALA A 165 22.70 -2.68 37.08
CA ALA A 165 21.24 -2.76 37.02
C ALA A 165 20.75 -3.41 35.71
N ALA A 166 21.37 -3.09 34.58
CA ALA A 166 21.03 -3.69 33.30
C ALA A 166 21.38 -5.20 33.25
N GLU A 167 22.47 -5.62 33.89
CA GLU A 167 22.83 -7.03 34.05
C GLU A 167 21.81 -7.77 34.92
N GLU A 168 21.38 -7.20 36.05
CA GLU A 168 20.34 -7.76 36.91
C GLU A 168 19.00 -7.90 36.16
N ASP A 169 18.57 -6.84 35.47
CA ASP A 169 17.36 -6.86 34.64
C ASP A 169 17.42 -7.94 33.54
N ALA A 170 18.59 -8.12 32.92
CA ALA A 170 18.80 -9.15 31.90
C ALA A 170 18.71 -10.56 32.49
N GLU A 171 19.27 -10.80 33.67
CA GLU A 171 19.16 -12.08 34.39
C GLU A 171 17.72 -12.39 34.78
N GLN A 172 16.99 -11.40 35.32
CA GLN A 172 15.57 -11.54 35.64
C GLN A 172 14.74 -11.86 34.40
N LEU A 173 15.00 -11.19 33.27
CA LEU A 173 14.31 -11.45 32.01
C LEU A 173 14.61 -12.84 31.46
N LEU A 174 15.85 -13.32 31.57
CA LEU A 174 16.22 -14.69 31.21
C LEU A 174 15.56 -15.74 32.11
N ALA A 175 15.46 -15.48 33.42
CA ALA A 175 14.77 -16.36 34.35
C ALA A 175 13.26 -16.43 34.03
N ALA A 176 12.62 -15.29 33.78
CA ALA A 176 11.21 -15.22 33.39
C ALA A 176 10.95 -15.94 32.05
N ALA A 177 11.83 -15.75 31.06
CA ALA A 177 11.74 -16.44 29.78
C ALA A 177 11.88 -17.96 29.91
N ARG A 178 12.79 -18.44 30.78
CA ARG A 178 12.93 -19.88 31.09
C ARG A 178 11.67 -20.44 31.75
N HIS A 179 11.11 -19.73 32.73
CA HIS A 179 9.86 -20.12 33.38
C HIS A 179 8.71 -20.21 32.36
N GLN A 180 8.55 -19.19 31.52
CA GLN A 180 7.51 -19.18 30.48
C GLN A 180 7.70 -20.33 29.47
N ALA A 181 8.94 -20.64 29.08
CA ALA A 181 9.23 -21.76 28.20
C ALA A 181 8.85 -23.10 28.86
N GLN A 182 9.11 -23.24 30.16
CA GLN A 182 8.74 -24.43 30.94
C GLN A 182 7.21 -24.56 31.04
N ASP A 183 6.48 -23.48 31.34
CA ASP A 183 5.02 -23.47 31.39
C ASP A 183 4.39 -23.85 30.06
N VAL A 184 4.92 -23.33 28.95
CA VAL A 184 4.46 -23.67 27.60
C VAL A 184 4.72 -25.15 27.31
N THR A 185 5.88 -25.68 27.69
CA THR A 185 6.23 -27.09 27.48
C THR A 185 5.31 -28.01 28.28
N THR A 186 5.05 -27.68 29.56
CA THR A 186 4.14 -28.44 30.42
C THR A 186 2.70 -28.36 29.92
N THR A 187 2.24 -27.19 29.47
CA THR A 187 0.89 -27.01 28.91
C THR A 187 0.73 -27.79 27.60
N ALA A 188 1.73 -27.74 26.73
CA ALA A 188 1.73 -28.48 25.47
C ALA A 188 1.73 -30.00 25.70
N ALA A 189 2.48 -30.50 26.70
CA ALA A 189 2.46 -31.90 27.09
C ALA A 189 1.06 -32.32 27.59
N ALA A 190 0.43 -31.54 28.48
CA ALA A 190 -0.92 -31.83 28.96
C ALA A 190 -1.98 -31.80 27.84
N GLN A 191 -1.83 -30.89 26.87
CA GLN A 191 -2.69 -30.85 25.68
C GLN A 191 -2.46 -32.07 24.78
N ALA A 192 -1.22 -32.50 24.59
CA ALA A 192 -0.89 -33.70 23.83
C ALA A 192 -1.52 -34.96 24.47
N ASP A 193 -1.42 -35.09 25.79
CA ASP A 193 -2.05 -36.20 26.53
C ASP A 193 -3.58 -36.18 26.38
N THR A 194 -4.19 -34.99 26.41
CA THR A 194 -5.64 -34.83 26.21
C THR A 194 -6.06 -35.23 24.81
N VAL A 195 -5.32 -34.80 23.77
CA VAL A 195 -5.59 -35.16 22.38
C VAL A 195 -5.40 -36.65 22.15
N GLN A 196 -4.39 -37.27 22.77
CA GLN A 196 -4.18 -38.71 22.70
C GLN A 196 -5.36 -39.46 23.33
N ALA A 197 -5.82 -39.06 24.51
CA ALA A 197 -6.98 -39.67 25.16
C ALA A 197 -8.26 -39.52 24.32
N GLN A 198 -8.47 -38.36 23.69
CA GLN A 198 -9.59 -38.15 22.76
C GLN A 198 -9.48 -39.03 21.52
N ALA A 199 -8.27 -39.19 20.96
CA ALA A 199 -8.05 -40.07 19.81
C ALA A 199 -8.33 -41.53 20.16
N ASP A 200 -7.88 -41.99 21.33
CA ASP A 200 -8.15 -43.34 21.82
C ASP A 200 -9.66 -43.58 22.05
N GLN A 201 -10.37 -42.57 22.56
CA GLN A 201 -11.83 -42.63 22.71
C GLN A 201 -12.54 -42.71 21.35
N VAL A 202 -12.15 -41.88 20.38
CA VAL A 202 -12.72 -41.91 19.02
C VAL A 202 -12.49 -43.26 18.35
N LEU A 203 -11.31 -43.86 18.55
CA LEU A 203 -11.02 -45.21 18.05
C LEU A 203 -11.93 -46.25 18.70
N ALA A 204 -12.11 -46.21 20.03
CA ALA A 204 -13.01 -47.12 20.73
C ALA A 204 -14.47 -46.98 20.26
N ASP A 205 -14.96 -45.74 20.08
CA ASP A 205 -16.30 -45.46 19.57
C ASP A 205 -16.47 -45.97 18.13
N ALA A 206 -15.47 -45.77 17.27
CA ALA A 206 -15.48 -46.26 15.89
C ALA A 206 -15.47 -47.79 15.82
N GLU A 207 -14.71 -48.45 16.70
CA GLU A 207 -14.73 -49.91 16.82
C GLU A 207 -16.09 -50.42 17.30
N GLY A 208 -16.71 -49.74 18.28
CA GLY A 208 -18.07 -50.02 18.72
C GLY A 208 -19.08 -49.91 17.58
N GLN A 209 -19.10 -48.81 16.85
CA GLN A 209 -19.97 -48.62 15.68
C GLN A 209 -19.74 -49.66 14.59
N ARG A 210 -18.48 -50.04 14.33
CA ARG A 210 -18.16 -51.11 13.39
C ARG A 210 -18.80 -52.43 13.83
N THR A 211 -18.70 -52.79 15.10
CA THR A 211 -19.32 -54.03 15.62
C THR A 211 -20.84 -54.01 15.52
N GLU A 212 -21.48 -52.87 15.81
CA GLU A 212 -22.92 -52.71 15.67
C GLU A 212 -23.39 -52.81 14.22
N LEU A 213 -22.68 -52.18 13.29
CA LEU A 213 -22.97 -52.24 11.86
C LEU A 213 -22.81 -53.65 11.30
N LEU A 214 -21.78 -54.39 11.72
CA LEU A 214 -21.61 -55.80 11.35
C LEU A 214 -22.76 -56.65 11.90
N ALA A 215 -23.14 -56.49 13.16
CA ALA A 215 -24.27 -57.21 13.75
C ALA A 215 -25.61 -56.86 13.08
N ALA A 216 -25.80 -55.61 12.65
CA ALA A 216 -26.99 -55.18 11.90
C ALA A 216 -27.01 -55.75 10.48
N ALA A 217 -25.86 -55.77 9.80
CA ALA A 217 -25.71 -56.38 8.48
C ALA A 217 -25.97 -57.89 8.52
N GLU A 218 -25.47 -58.59 9.54
CA GLU A 218 -25.75 -60.02 9.75
C GLU A 218 -27.23 -60.30 9.99
N ARG A 219 -27.90 -59.50 10.83
CA ARG A 219 -29.36 -59.60 11.03
C ARG A 219 -30.12 -59.38 9.72
N THR A 220 -29.78 -58.34 8.97
CA THR A 220 -30.41 -58.04 7.68
C THR A 220 -30.18 -59.18 6.67
N ALA A 221 -28.98 -59.76 6.64
CA ALA A 221 -28.67 -60.90 5.79
C ALA A 221 -29.48 -62.14 6.19
N ALA A 222 -29.63 -62.41 7.49
CA ALA A 222 -30.45 -63.52 7.99
C ALA A 222 -31.94 -63.33 7.63
N GLU A 223 -32.50 -62.15 7.86
CA GLU A 223 -33.88 -61.83 7.46
C GLU A 223 -34.10 -61.96 5.96
N THR A 224 -33.14 -61.50 5.14
CA THR A 224 -33.22 -61.60 3.69
C THR A 224 -33.21 -63.05 3.23
N ARG A 225 -32.40 -63.92 3.86
CA ARG A 225 -32.40 -65.36 3.57
C ARG A 225 -33.73 -66.02 3.96
N ILE A 226 -34.32 -65.63 5.09
CA ILE A 226 -35.64 -66.14 5.51
C ILE A 226 -36.72 -65.74 4.49
N ARG A 227 -36.80 -64.45 4.14
CA ARG A 227 -37.77 -63.96 3.14
C ARG A 227 -37.59 -64.65 1.78
N ALA A 228 -36.35 -64.79 1.32
CA ALA A 228 -36.06 -65.49 0.07
C ALA A 228 -36.47 -66.97 0.12
N ALA A 229 -36.33 -67.64 1.29
CA ALA A 229 -36.80 -69.00 1.47
C ALA A 229 -38.34 -69.09 1.45
N GLU A 230 -39.03 -68.17 2.12
CA GLU A 230 -40.49 -68.08 2.12
C GLU A 230 -41.05 -67.79 0.71
N GLU A 231 -40.44 -66.86 -0.03
CA GLU A 231 -40.80 -66.58 -1.42
C GLU A 231 -40.56 -67.79 -2.31
N ALA A 232 -39.45 -68.51 -2.13
CA ALA A 232 -39.18 -69.72 -2.89
C ALA A 232 -40.20 -70.83 -2.60
N GLU A 233 -40.65 -70.99 -1.35
CA GLU A 233 -41.73 -71.92 -1.00
C GLU A 233 -43.08 -71.49 -1.59
N LYS A 234 -43.39 -70.19 -1.56
CA LYS A 234 -44.60 -69.66 -2.19
C LYS A 234 -44.63 -69.91 -3.69
N VAL A 235 -43.53 -69.64 -4.40
CA VAL A 235 -43.40 -69.91 -5.84
C VAL A 235 -43.53 -71.41 -6.12
N ARG A 236 -42.96 -72.28 -5.29
CA ARG A 236 -43.15 -73.73 -5.41
C ARG A 236 -44.61 -74.13 -5.22
N ALA A 237 -45.29 -73.60 -4.20
CA ALA A 237 -46.70 -73.89 -3.96
C ALA A 237 -47.60 -73.40 -5.12
N GLU A 238 -47.35 -72.21 -5.64
CA GLU A 238 -48.05 -71.66 -6.81
C GLU A 238 -47.79 -72.50 -8.07
N ALA A 239 -46.56 -72.94 -8.30
CA ALA A 239 -46.20 -73.81 -9.42
C ALA A 239 -46.90 -75.18 -9.32
N VAL A 240 -46.97 -75.77 -8.13
CA VAL A 240 -47.70 -77.04 -7.89
C VAL A 240 -49.20 -76.85 -8.12
N ALA A 241 -49.79 -75.79 -7.57
CA ALA A 241 -51.21 -75.49 -7.78
C ALA A 241 -51.53 -75.24 -9.26
N GLY A 242 -50.67 -74.52 -9.98
CA GLY A 242 -50.77 -74.32 -11.42
C GLY A 242 -50.69 -75.63 -12.21
N ALA A 243 -49.76 -76.52 -11.85
CA ALA A 243 -49.63 -77.84 -12.46
C ALA A 243 -50.87 -78.72 -12.21
N GLU A 244 -51.43 -78.70 -11.00
CA GLU A 244 -52.68 -79.40 -10.68
C GLU A 244 -53.86 -78.86 -11.48
N GLN A 245 -53.97 -77.53 -11.63
CA GLN A 245 -55.02 -76.90 -12.42
C GLN A 245 -54.92 -77.30 -13.89
N GLN A 246 -53.70 -77.31 -14.45
CA GLN A 246 -53.45 -77.79 -15.81
C GLN A 246 -53.81 -79.27 -15.97
N LEU A 247 -53.49 -80.13 -15.00
CA LEU A 247 -53.88 -81.53 -14.99
C LEU A 247 -55.40 -81.73 -14.93
N ARG A 248 -56.12 -80.92 -14.13
CA ARG A 248 -57.59 -80.95 -14.08
C ARG A 248 -58.20 -80.50 -15.40
N ALA A 249 -57.68 -79.43 -16.00
CA ALA A 249 -58.12 -78.96 -17.32
C ALA A 249 -57.89 -80.02 -18.40
N ALA A 250 -56.69 -80.58 -18.47
CA ALA A 250 -56.36 -81.64 -19.43
C ALA A 250 -57.22 -82.90 -19.25
N ARG A 251 -57.56 -83.27 -18.01
CA ARG A 251 -58.49 -84.38 -17.72
C ARG A 251 -59.91 -84.07 -18.17
N SER A 252 -60.38 -82.84 -17.95
CA SER A 252 -61.70 -82.39 -18.41
C SER A 252 -61.79 -82.39 -19.94
N GLU A 253 -60.78 -81.85 -20.62
CA GLU A 253 -60.68 -81.88 -22.08
C GLU A 253 -60.63 -83.33 -22.61
N ALA A 254 -59.84 -84.20 -21.96
CA ALA A 254 -59.80 -85.62 -22.33
C ALA A 254 -61.13 -86.35 -22.07
N ALA A 255 -61.93 -85.92 -21.09
CA ALA A 255 -63.27 -86.46 -20.86
C ALA A 255 -64.26 -85.98 -21.94
N GLN A 256 -64.24 -84.68 -22.27
CA GLN A 256 -65.04 -84.10 -23.36
C GLN A 256 -64.74 -84.77 -24.70
N LEU A 257 -63.46 -84.94 -25.04
CA LEU A 257 -63.03 -85.65 -26.25
C LEU A 257 -63.54 -87.09 -26.31
N ARG A 258 -63.60 -87.80 -25.18
CA ARG A 258 -64.17 -89.17 -25.14
C ARG A 258 -65.68 -89.16 -25.36
N GLU A 259 -66.37 -88.18 -24.81
CA GLU A 259 -67.81 -88.03 -24.97
C GLU A 259 -68.19 -87.64 -26.40
N ASP A 260 -67.47 -86.69 -26.98
CA ASP A 260 -67.65 -86.30 -28.38
C ASP A 260 -67.32 -87.46 -29.33
N ALA A 261 -66.26 -88.22 -29.06
CA ALA A 261 -65.95 -89.44 -29.82
C ALA A 261 -67.03 -90.52 -29.67
N SER A 262 -67.69 -90.66 -28.50
CA SER A 262 -68.83 -91.57 -28.35
C SER A 262 -70.06 -91.11 -29.12
N ARG A 263 -70.36 -89.80 -29.13
CA ARG A 263 -71.46 -89.24 -29.91
C ARG A 263 -71.20 -89.39 -31.41
N GLU A 264 -69.97 -89.13 -31.88
CA GLU A 264 -69.58 -89.37 -33.28
C GLU A 264 -69.75 -90.84 -33.66
N ARG A 265 -69.34 -91.77 -32.79
CA ARG A 265 -69.52 -93.20 -33.02
C ARG A 265 -71.00 -93.58 -33.11
N GLU A 266 -71.86 -93.00 -32.28
CA GLU A 266 -73.32 -93.21 -32.34
C GLU A 266 -73.95 -92.62 -33.60
N THR A 267 -73.50 -91.44 -34.04
CA THR A 267 -73.94 -90.87 -35.33
C THR A 267 -73.51 -91.74 -36.50
N ALA A 268 -72.26 -92.26 -36.48
CA ALA A 268 -71.74 -93.14 -37.51
C ALA A 268 -72.46 -94.49 -37.57
N THR A 269 -72.86 -95.06 -36.43
CA THR A 269 -73.67 -96.30 -36.40
C THR A 269 -75.10 -96.05 -36.89
N ALA A 270 -75.70 -94.91 -36.56
CA ALA A 270 -76.99 -94.51 -37.10
C ALA A 270 -76.95 -94.28 -38.62
N ASP A 271 -75.90 -93.65 -39.14
CA ASP A 271 -75.66 -93.47 -40.58
C ASP A 271 -75.40 -94.79 -41.29
N ALA A 272 -74.63 -95.69 -40.69
CA ALA A 272 -74.44 -97.04 -41.23
C ALA A 272 -75.75 -97.83 -41.28
N ALA A 273 -76.64 -97.67 -40.29
CA ALA A 273 -77.97 -98.29 -40.31
C ALA A 273 -78.88 -97.68 -41.41
N ARG A 274 -78.84 -96.36 -41.61
CA ARG A 274 -79.54 -95.69 -42.71
C ARG A 274 -79.03 -96.15 -44.08
N ALA A 275 -77.72 -96.27 -44.24
CA ALA A 275 -77.10 -96.76 -45.47
C ALA A 275 -77.47 -98.22 -45.77
N ARG A 276 -77.52 -99.10 -44.76
CA ARG A 276 -77.98 -100.48 -44.92
C ARG A 276 -79.44 -100.56 -45.37
N LYS A 277 -80.32 -99.74 -44.80
CA LYS A 277 -81.73 -99.68 -45.19
C LYS A 277 -81.91 -99.19 -46.63
N LEU A 278 -81.17 -98.15 -47.03
CA LEU A 278 -81.14 -97.68 -48.43
C LEU A 278 -80.63 -98.76 -49.39
N ALA A 279 -79.58 -99.49 -49.00
CA ALA A 279 -79.04 -100.59 -49.80
C ALA A 279 -80.03 -101.76 -49.92
N GLU A 280 -80.79 -102.08 -48.87
CA GLU A 280 -81.86 -103.10 -48.93
C GLU A 280 -83.02 -102.66 -49.86
N GLU A 281 -83.40 -101.39 -49.84
CA GLU A 281 -84.39 -100.80 -50.75
C GLU A 281 -83.89 -100.79 -52.21
N ASP A 282 -82.61 -100.53 -52.44
CA ASP A 282 -81.98 -100.60 -53.78
C ASP A 282 -81.87 -102.03 -54.30
N VAL A 283 -81.52 -102.99 -53.44
CA VAL A 283 -81.51 -104.42 -53.79
C VAL A 283 -82.92 -104.92 -54.10
N ALA A 284 -83.94 -104.44 -53.39
CA ALA A 284 -85.34 -104.76 -53.68
C ALA A 284 -85.79 -104.16 -55.02
N ARG A 285 -85.43 -102.91 -55.32
CA ARG A 285 -85.65 -102.29 -56.63
C ARG A 285 -84.97 -103.05 -57.75
N LEU A 286 -83.69 -103.42 -57.57
CA LEU A 286 -82.92 -104.20 -58.55
C LEU A 286 -83.50 -105.60 -58.77
N ARG A 287 -84.04 -106.25 -57.73
CA ARG A 287 -84.74 -107.53 -57.89
C ARG A 287 -86.04 -107.39 -58.69
N ALA A 288 -86.81 -106.32 -58.47
CA ALA A 288 -88.03 -106.05 -59.22
C ALA A 288 -87.74 -105.77 -60.70
N THR A 289 -86.74 -104.94 -61.03
CA THR A 289 -86.32 -104.71 -62.42
C THR A 289 -85.73 -105.96 -63.07
N SER A 290 -84.95 -106.76 -62.34
CA SER A 290 -84.41 -108.01 -62.89
C SER A 290 -85.48 -109.08 -63.18
N ALA A 291 -86.57 -109.10 -62.41
CA ALA A 291 -87.71 -109.99 -62.67
C ALA A 291 -88.53 -109.53 -63.89
N GLU A 292 -88.73 -108.21 -64.05
CA GLU A 292 -89.38 -107.64 -65.23
C GLU A 292 -88.55 -107.82 -66.51
N ASP A 293 -87.23 -107.69 -66.42
CA ASP A 293 -86.32 -107.89 -67.55
C ASP A 293 -86.17 -109.37 -67.92
N ALA A 294 -86.25 -110.29 -66.94
CA ALA A 294 -86.30 -111.74 -67.17
C ALA A 294 -87.60 -112.19 -67.87
N GLU A 295 -88.75 -111.58 -67.52
CA GLU A 295 -90.01 -111.83 -68.23
C GLU A 295 -90.05 -111.22 -69.63
N ARG A 296 -89.43 -110.05 -69.82
CA ARG A 296 -89.32 -109.40 -71.13
C ARG A 296 -88.45 -110.23 -72.07
N THR A 297 -87.31 -110.74 -71.58
CA THR A 297 -86.42 -111.65 -72.32
C THR A 297 -87.03 -113.03 -72.58
N ALA A 298 -87.84 -113.59 -71.67
CA ALA A 298 -88.54 -114.85 -71.91
C ALA A 298 -89.69 -114.73 -72.93
N ARG A 299 -90.25 -113.53 -73.15
CA ARG A 299 -91.27 -113.25 -74.17
C ARG A 299 -90.64 -112.97 -75.54
N THR A 300 -89.53 -112.22 -75.60
CA THR A 300 -88.77 -112.03 -76.85
C THR A 300 -88.10 -113.31 -77.32
N ALA A 301 -87.55 -114.14 -76.43
CA ALA A 301 -86.92 -115.41 -76.81
C ALA A 301 -87.92 -116.44 -77.40
N ARG A 302 -89.20 -116.43 -76.95
CA ARG A 302 -90.25 -117.31 -77.53
C ARG A 302 -90.77 -116.78 -78.88
N ALA A 303 -90.78 -115.47 -79.09
CA ALA A 303 -91.13 -114.86 -80.37
C ALA A 303 -90.00 -114.99 -81.40
N GLU A 304 -88.74 -114.91 -80.98
CA GLU A 304 -87.56 -115.09 -81.84
C GLU A 304 -87.30 -116.56 -82.17
N ALA A 305 -87.55 -117.52 -81.27
CA ALA A 305 -87.46 -118.96 -81.59
C ALA A 305 -88.49 -119.42 -82.64
N ALA A 306 -89.68 -118.81 -82.69
CA ALA A 306 -90.68 -119.07 -83.72
C ALA A 306 -90.33 -118.41 -85.07
N ARG A 307 -89.62 -117.28 -85.05
CA ARG A 307 -89.16 -116.56 -86.25
C ARG A 307 -87.91 -117.21 -86.86
N LEU A 308 -86.97 -117.67 -86.02
CA LEU A 308 -85.73 -118.34 -86.42
C LEU A 308 -85.96 -119.75 -87.00
N LEU A 309 -87.03 -120.47 -86.63
CA LEU A 309 -87.41 -121.74 -87.29
C LEU A 309 -88.04 -121.55 -88.68
N ALA A 310 -88.56 -120.38 -88.99
CA ALA A 310 -89.05 -120.01 -90.33
C ALA A 310 -87.92 -119.44 -91.21
N GLU A 311 -87.03 -118.62 -90.63
CA GLU A 311 -85.92 -117.97 -91.33
C GLU A 311 -84.72 -118.92 -91.60
N ALA A 312 -84.51 -119.95 -90.75
CA ALA A 312 -83.48 -120.98 -90.97
C ALA A 312 -83.78 -121.95 -92.13
N LYS A 313 -85.02 -121.94 -92.67
CA LYS A 313 -85.36 -122.66 -93.90
C LYS A 313 -85.10 -121.86 -95.17
N GLU A 314 -84.89 -120.55 -95.06
CA GLU A 314 -84.73 -119.62 -96.20
C GLU A 314 -83.28 -119.08 -96.31
N LYS A 315 -82.55 -118.94 -95.18
CA LYS A 315 -81.14 -118.51 -95.14
C LYS A 315 -80.09 -119.58 -95.47
N ASN A 316 -80.44 -120.86 -95.41
CA ASN A 316 -79.54 -121.94 -95.83
C ASN A 316 -79.28 -121.97 -97.36
N GLU A 317 -80.09 -121.25 -98.15
CA GLU A 317 -79.89 -121.06 -99.60
C GLU A 317 -79.12 -119.79 -99.97
N THR A 318 -78.95 -118.85 -99.04
CA THR A 318 -78.37 -117.51 -99.32
C THR A 318 -77.01 -117.26 -98.65
N ASP A 319 -76.73 -117.87 -97.49
CA ASP A 319 -75.48 -117.63 -96.73
C ASP A 319 -74.25 -118.41 -97.26
N LEU A 320 -74.41 -119.19 -98.32
CA LEU A 320 -73.29 -119.78 -99.08
C LEU A 320 -72.57 -118.73 -99.98
N LYS A 321 -73.10 -117.51 -100.08
CA LYS A 321 -72.59 -116.46 -100.99
C LYS A 321 -71.97 -115.22 -100.32
N GLU A 322 -72.09 -115.05 -99.01
CA GLU A 322 -71.60 -113.85 -98.31
C GLU A 322 -70.44 -114.09 -97.33
N ALA A 323 -69.94 -115.34 -97.26
CA ALA A 323 -68.78 -115.72 -96.45
C ALA A 323 -67.43 -115.18 -96.96
N GLU A 324 -67.37 -114.52 -98.12
CA GLU A 324 -66.10 -114.06 -98.74
C GLU A 324 -65.75 -112.59 -98.49
N ALA A 325 -66.64 -111.77 -97.88
CA ALA A 325 -66.47 -110.31 -97.91
C ALA A 325 -66.00 -109.64 -96.60
N VAL A 326 -65.89 -110.35 -95.47
CA VAL A 326 -65.65 -109.72 -94.15
C VAL A 326 -64.25 -109.96 -93.57
N LEU A 327 -63.33 -110.52 -94.38
CA LEU A 327 -61.92 -110.73 -94.00
C LEU A 327 -60.98 -109.56 -94.34
N ALA A 328 -61.50 -108.38 -94.67
CA ALA A 328 -60.67 -107.22 -95.07
C ALA A 328 -61.19 -105.90 -94.50
N ARG A 329 -60.77 -105.57 -93.28
CA ARG A 329 -60.42 -104.21 -92.78
C ARG A 329 -60.14 -104.28 -91.27
N ALA A 330 -58.87 -104.45 -90.90
CA ALA A 330 -57.95 -103.36 -90.52
C ALA A 330 -58.11 -103.04 -89.02
N ARG A 331 -57.21 -103.39 -88.08
CA ARG A 331 -55.74 -103.32 -88.05
C ARG A 331 -55.21 -101.98 -88.60
N THR A 332 -55.16 -100.97 -87.72
CA THR A 332 -54.06 -99.98 -87.58
C THR A 332 -54.47 -98.87 -86.61
N ARG A 333 -53.78 -98.74 -85.47
CA ARG A 333 -52.88 -97.61 -85.18
C ARG A 333 -52.40 -97.66 -83.72
N GLU A 334 -51.09 -97.79 -83.59
CA GLU A 334 -50.28 -97.48 -82.41
C GLU A 334 -49.99 -95.97 -82.35
N GLY A 335 -49.65 -95.50 -81.15
CA GLY A 335 -48.88 -94.26 -80.93
C GLY A 335 -49.60 -93.23 -80.08
N GLU A 336 -49.17 -93.06 -78.81
CA GLU A 336 -48.43 -91.86 -78.38
C GLU A 336 -48.15 -91.89 -76.87
N ALA A 337 -46.89 -91.63 -76.54
CA ALA A 337 -46.26 -91.72 -75.24
C ALA A 337 -45.54 -90.40 -74.91
N ASP A 338 -46.23 -89.27 -75.02
CA ASP A 338 -45.63 -87.93 -74.91
C ASP A 338 -46.14 -87.09 -73.72
N GLU A 339 -46.74 -87.70 -72.70
CA GLU A 339 -47.29 -86.95 -71.54
C GLU A 339 -46.39 -86.97 -70.28
N ALA A 340 -45.33 -87.78 -70.24
CA ALA A 340 -44.52 -87.98 -69.03
C ALA A 340 -43.27 -87.07 -68.89
N LEU A 341 -42.91 -86.28 -69.90
CA LEU A 341 -41.71 -85.42 -69.88
C LEU A 341 -41.97 -83.95 -69.50
N ALA A 342 -43.25 -83.54 -69.43
CA ALA A 342 -43.63 -82.17 -69.06
C ALA A 342 -43.62 -81.92 -67.54
N GLU A 343 -43.82 -82.97 -66.72
CA GLU A 343 -43.98 -82.82 -65.26
C GLU A 343 -42.64 -82.69 -64.51
N ALA A 344 -41.51 -83.07 -65.13
CA ALA A 344 -40.19 -83.03 -64.52
C ALA A 344 -39.52 -81.64 -64.57
N ASN A 345 -39.84 -80.80 -65.57
CA ASN A 345 -39.20 -79.49 -65.73
C ASN A 345 -39.79 -78.38 -64.83
N ALA A 346 -40.99 -78.57 -64.27
CA ALA A 346 -41.63 -77.60 -63.38
C ALA A 346 -41.01 -77.54 -61.97
N ARG A 347 -40.35 -78.62 -61.51
CA ARG A 347 -39.80 -78.67 -60.14
C ARG A 347 -38.43 -77.99 -59.99
N MET A 348 -37.64 -77.84 -61.06
CA MET A 348 -36.29 -77.24 -60.98
C MET A 348 -36.26 -75.70 -60.90
N GLN A 349 -37.28 -74.99 -61.39
CA GLN A 349 -37.28 -73.51 -61.37
C GLN A 349 -37.63 -72.91 -59.99
N SER A 350 -38.17 -73.70 -59.07
CA SER A 350 -38.52 -73.22 -57.72
C SER A 350 -37.32 -73.11 -56.76
N ALA A 351 -36.18 -73.73 -57.10
CA ALA A 351 -35.00 -73.79 -56.24
C ALA A 351 -33.99 -72.63 -56.44
N THR A 352 -34.03 -71.92 -57.57
CA THR A 352 -33.06 -70.86 -57.92
C THR A 352 -33.44 -69.45 -57.43
N SER A 353 -34.65 -69.25 -56.91
CA SER A 353 -35.13 -67.90 -56.48
C SER A 353 -34.82 -67.52 -55.02
N ARG A 354 -34.26 -68.43 -54.22
CA ARG A 354 -33.96 -68.21 -52.79
C ARG A 354 -32.54 -67.66 -52.53
N THR A 355 -31.61 -67.87 -53.45
CA THR A 355 -30.20 -67.42 -53.32
C THR A 355 -30.00 -65.96 -53.74
N GLU A 356 -30.76 -65.47 -54.72
CA GLU A 356 -30.67 -64.06 -55.17
C GLU A 356 -31.26 -63.06 -54.15
N LYS A 357 -32.33 -63.43 -53.43
CA LYS A 357 -32.92 -62.60 -52.36
C LYS A 357 -32.00 -62.42 -51.15
N ALA A 358 -31.10 -63.38 -50.89
CA ALA A 358 -30.13 -63.30 -49.80
C ALA A 358 -28.94 -62.37 -50.10
N LEU A 359 -28.55 -62.24 -51.36
CA LEU A 359 -27.48 -61.33 -51.82
C LEU A 359 -27.96 -59.87 -51.90
N ALA A 360 -29.21 -59.63 -52.31
CA ALA A 360 -29.80 -58.28 -52.33
C ALA A 360 -29.91 -57.66 -50.92
N ARG A 361 -30.25 -58.47 -49.91
CA ARG A 361 -30.40 -58.02 -48.51
C ARG A 361 -29.05 -57.66 -47.85
N LYS A 362 -27.94 -58.26 -48.29
CA LYS A 362 -26.58 -57.91 -47.81
C LYS A 362 -26.06 -56.58 -48.40
N ARG A 363 -26.40 -56.24 -49.65
CA ARG A 363 -26.01 -54.96 -50.28
C ARG A 363 -26.73 -53.76 -49.65
N LEU A 364 -28.03 -53.89 -49.39
CA LEU A 364 -28.83 -52.87 -48.68
C LEU A 364 -28.32 -52.58 -47.26
N LYS A 365 -27.83 -53.60 -46.54
CA LYS A 365 -27.30 -53.45 -45.18
C LYS A 365 -25.93 -52.74 -45.13
N HIS A 366 -25.17 -52.79 -46.22
CA HIS A 366 -23.90 -52.07 -46.35
C HIS A 366 -24.10 -50.60 -46.77
N GLN A 367 -25.04 -50.31 -47.67
CA GLN A 367 -25.40 -48.93 -48.03
C GLN A 367 -25.99 -48.16 -46.85
N ALA A 368 -26.92 -48.76 -46.09
CA ALA A 368 -27.49 -48.14 -44.90
C ALA A 368 -26.47 -47.90 -43.76
N ARG A 369 -25.35 -48.65 -43.74
CA ARG A 369 -24.25 -48.43 -42.78
C ARG A 369 -23.28 -47.34 -43.23
N GLN A 370 -23.16 -47.07 -44.53
CA GLN A 370 -22.37 -45.96 -45.06
C GLN A 370 -23.11 -44.63 -44.88
N GLU A 371 -24.41 -44.58 -45.20
CA GLU A 371 -25.24 -43.38 -44.99
C GLU A 371 -25.26 -42.95 -43.51
N ARG A 372 -25.36 -43.89 -42.57
CA ARG A 372 -25.27 -43.58 -41.12
C ARG A 372 -23.90 -43.07 -40.67
N ARG A 373 -22.82 -43.40 -41.39
CA ARG A 373 -21.48 -42.86 -41.10
C ARG A 373 -21.36 -41.44 -41.67
N ASP A 374 -21.90 -41.21 -42.85
CA ASP A 374 -21.87 -39.91 -43.53
C ASP A 374 -22.79 -38.87 -42.87
N GLU A 375 -23.95 -39.28 -42.36
CA GLU A 375 -24.80 -38.43 -41.53
C GLU A 375 -24.14 -38.05 -40.20
N ASN A 376 -23.36 -38.97 -39.61
CA ASN A 376 -22.70 -38.73 -38.33
C ASN A 376 -21.44 -37.86 -38.50
N THR A 377 -20.73 -37.96 -39.62
CA THR A 377 -19.63 -37.03 -39.98
C THR A 377 -20.19 -35.64 -40.34
N ALA A 378 -21.32 -35.56 -41.05
CA ALA A 378 -22.01 -34.29 -41.35
C ALA A 378 -22.54 -33.59 -40.08
N ARG A 379 -23.10 -34.35 -39.12
CA ARG A 379 -23.50 -33.81 -37.80
C ARG A 379 -22.31 -33.30 -37.00
N LYS A 380 -21.17 -34.01 -37.04
CA LYS A 380 -19.92 -33.57 -36.39
C LYS A 380 -19.30 -32.34 -37.08
N ALA A 381 -19.43 -32.20 -38.39
CA ALA A 381 -18.99 -31.03 -39.13
C ALA A 381 -19.84 -29.79 -38.80
N LYS A 382 -21.17 -29.90 -38.82
CA LYS A 382 -22.08 -28.81 -38.41
C LYS A 382 -21.90 -28.40 -36.94
N ALA A 383 -21.58 -29.35 -36.06
CA ALA A 383 -21.26 -29.05 -34.66
C ALA A 383 -19.90 -28.34 -34.48
N ARG A 384 -18.96 -28.50 -35.42
CA ARG A 384 -17.69 -27.76 -35.44
C ARG A 384 -17.90 -26.34 -35.99
N GLU A 385 -18.66 -26.18 -37.07
CA GLU A 385 -19.03 -24.85 -37.59
C GLU A 385 -19.83 -24.03 -36.56
N ALA A 386 -20.75 -24.63 -35.82
CA ALA A 386 -21.49 -23.95 -34.75
C ALA A 386 -20.59 -23.55 -33.56
N ARG A 387 -19.49 -24.26 -33.31
CA ARG A 387 -18.49 -23.91 -32.30
C ARG A 387 -17.54 -22.81 -32.79
N ASP A 388 -17.20 -22.80 -34.08
CA ASP A 388 -16.33 -21.79 -34.67
C ASP A 388 -17.08 -20.46 -34.90
N ALA A 389 -18.37 -20.50 -35.25
CA ALA A 389 -19.24 -19.31 -35.28
C ALA A 389 -19.44 -18.67 -33.89
N ARG A 390 -19.45 -19.46 -32.80
CA ARG A 390 -19.46 -18.95 -31.41
C ARG A 390 -18.14 -18.32 -30.96
N ARG A 391 -17.02 -18.62 -31.65
CA ARG A 391 -15.70 -18.05 -31.35
C ARG A 391 -15.44 -16.72 -32.06
N ALA A 392 -16.16 -16.40 -33.13
CA ALA A 392 -15.96 -15.20 -33.95
C ALA A 392 -16.37 -13.87 -33.29
N GLY A 393 -16.98 -13.89 -32.10
CA GLY A 393 -17.42 -12.66 -31.39
C GLY A 393 -16.90 -12.51 -29.96
N GLN A 394 -16.07 -13.42 -29.45
CA GLN A 394 -15.52 -13.31 -28.10
C GLN A 394 -14.14 -12.63 -28.14
N PRO A 395 -13.89 -11.62 -27.28
CA PRO A 395 -12.55 -11.02 -27.18
C PRO A 395 -11.58 -12.13 -26.82
N THR A 396 -10.51 -12.23 -27.62
CA THR A 396 -9.47 -13.24 -27.45
C THR A 396 -8.92 -13.17 -26.03
N GLN A 397 -8.41 -14.29 -25.49
CA GLN A 397 -7.77 -14.27 -24.16
C GLN A 397 -6.66 -13.20 -24.12
N ALA A 398 -5.97 -12.97 -25.23
CA ALA A 398 -5.01 -11.87 -25.38
C ALA A 398 -5.66 -10.49 -25.17
N ASP A 399 -6.84 -10.22 -25.72
CA ASP A 399 -7.55 -8.95 -25.51
C ASP A 399 -8.09 -8.78 -24.09
N ARG A 400 -8.54 -9.86 -23.43
CA ARG A 400 -8.95 -9.82 -22.03
C ARG A 400 -7.75 -9.54 -21.11
N ILE A 401 -6.61 -10.16 -21.39
CA ILE A 401 -5.35 -9.90 -20.68
C ILE A 401 -4.89 -8.46 -20.95
N LYS A 402 -4.94 -7.97 -22.19
CA LYS A 402 -4.54 -6.59 -22.52
C LYS A 402 -5.43 -5.55 -21.82
N LYS A 403 -6.74 -5.80 -21.74
CA LYS A 403 -7.70 -4.91 -21.08
C LYS A 403 -7.56 -4.97 -19.55
N PHE A 404 -7.31 -6.16 -18.98
CA PHE A 404 -6.99 -6.33 -17.56
C PHE A 404 -5.66 -5.65 -17.19
N VAL A 405 -4.60 -5.84 -18.00
CA VAL A 405 -3.30 -5.20 -17.80
C VAL A 405 -3.41 -3.68 -17.95
N LYS A 406 -4.19 -3.14 -18.89
CA LYS A 406 -4.36 -1.70 -19.05
C LYS A 406 -5.15 -1.05 -17.91
N VAL A 407 -6.18 -1.72 -17.39
CA VAL A 407 -7.00 -1.22 -16.27
C VAL A 407 -6.28 -1.41 -14.93
N ASN A 408 -5.44 -2.44 -14.81
CA ASN A 408 -4.68 -2.71 -13.60
C ASN A 408 -3.21 -2.31 -13.70
N ALA A 409 -2.74 -1.61 -14.73
CA ALA A 409 -1.31 -1.30 -14.92
C ALA A 409 -0.72 -0.58 -13.70
N GLU A 410 -1.48 0.34 -13.11
CA GLU A 410 -1.09 1.06 -11.89
C GLU A 410 -1.07 0.15 -10.66
N ARG A 411 -1.99 -0.82 -10.57
CA ARG A 411 -1.97 -1.86 -9.52
C ARG A 411 -0.86 -2.89 -9.75
N LEU A 412 -0.57 -3.26 -10.99
CA LEU A 412 0.46 -4.22 -11.37
C LEU A 412 1.87 -3.66 -11.12
N MET A 413 2.09 -2.35 -11.28
CA MET A 413 3.36 -1.72 -10.88
C MET A 413 3.62 -1.82 -9.37
N VAL A 414 2.58 -1.85 -8.55
CA VAL A 414 2.70 -1.97 -7.09
C VAL A 414 2.74 -3.45 -6.66
N VAL A 415 1.94 -4.30 -7.32
CA VAL A 415 1.84 -5.72 -6.99
C VAL A 415 3.06 -6.51 -7.49
N GLY A 416 3.62 -6.16 -8.66
CA GLY A 416 4.75 -6.86 -9.27
C GLY A 416 5.96 -7.01 -8.34
N PRO A 417 6.50 -5.92 -7.76
CA PRO A 417 7.61 -5.96 -6.81
C PRO A 417 7.31 -6.76 -5.53
N ILE A 418 6.04 -6.87 -5.13
CA ILE A 418 5.63 -7.66 -3.95
C ILE A 418 5.55 -9.14 -4.31
N THR A 419 5.04 -9.48 -5.50
CA THR A 419 4.86 -10.88 -5.93
C THR A 419 6.14 -11.56 -6.39
N ALA A 420 7.14 -10.80 -6.87
CA ALA A 420 8.39 -11.40 -7.35
C ALA A 420 9.18 -12.14 -6.25
N PRO A 421 9.38 -11.57 -5.04
CA PRO A 421 9.94 -12.31 -3.91
C PRO A 421 9.11 -13.53 -3.49
N MET A 422 7.77 -13.45 -3.54
CA MET A 422 6.91 -14.60 -3.23
C MET A 422 7.08 -15.75 -4.22
N ALA A 423 7.23 -15.45 -5.51
CA ALA A 423 7.48 -16.49 -6.52
C ALA A 423 8.80 -17.22 -6.26
N VAL A 424 9.85 -16.49 -5.89
CA VAL A 424 11.14 -17.07 -5.49
C VAL A 424 10.98 -17.92 -4.24
N ALA A 425 10.24 -17.43 -3.24
CA ALA A 425 9.98 -18.17 -2.02
C ALA A 425 9.23 -19.49 -2.27
N TRP A 426 8.23 -19.49 -3.17
CA TRP A 426 7.54 -20.71 -3.58
C TRP A 426 8.46 -21.75 -4.20
N THR A 427 9.37 -21.32 -5.07
CA THR A 427 10.33 -22.25 -5.67
C THR A 427 11.30 -22.84 -4.64
N GLY A 428 11.72 -22.04 -3.65
CA GLY A 428 12.58 -22.49 -2.56
C GLY A 428 11.87 -23.44 -1.59
N GLN A 429 10.62 -23.15 -1.21
CA GLN A 429 9.82 -24.01 -0.32
C GLN A 429 9.44 -25.34 -0.99
N ALA A 430 9.05 -25.31 -2.27
CA ALA A 430 8.77 -26.54 -3.01
C ALA A 430 10.04 -27.38 -3.18
N GLY A 431 11.19 -26.73 -3.37
CA GLY A 431 12.51 -27.36 -3.35
C GLY A 431 12.84 -27.98 -2.00
N PHE A 432 12.62 -27.26 -0.90
CA PHE A 432 12.84 -27.75 0.47
C PHE A 432 12.01 -29.02 0.74
N ALA A 433 10.71 -28.99 0.45
CA ALA A 433 9.84 -30.14 0.66
C ALA A 433 10.23 -31.35 -0.19
N LYS A 434 10.69 -31.12 -1.43
CA LYS A 434 11.14 -32.20 -2.32
C LYS A 434 12.49 -32.77 -1.90
N ASP A 435 13.48 -31.90 -1.74
CA ASP A 435 14.88 -32.28 -1.65
C ASP A 435 15.31 -32.60 -0.21
N ILE A 436 14.66 -32.00 0.80
CA ILE A 436 14.97 -32.21 2.22
C ILE A 436 13.97 -33.14 2.90
N LEU A 437 12.67 -32.92 2.70
CA LEU A 437 11.64 -33.77 3.32
C LEU A 437 11.33 -35.05 2.51
N GLY A 438 11.82 -35.15 1.27
CA GLY A 438 11.58 -36.30 0.41
C GLY A 438 10.13 -36.45 -0.06
N TRP A 439 9.33 -35.38 -0.04
CA TRP A 439 7.92 -35.45 -0.40
C TRP A 439 7.71 -35.54 -1.92
N VAL A 440 6.67 -36.27 -2.34
CA VAL A 440 6.28 -36.33 -3.75
C VAL A 440 5.66 -35.00 -4.21
N VAL A 441 5.83 -34.68 -5.50
CA VAL A 441 5.51 -33.37 -6.11
C VAL A 441 4.13 -32.78 -5.72
N PRO A 442 3.03 -33.55 -5.66
CA PRO A 442 1.74 -32.98 -5.25
C PRO A 442 1.76 -32.43 -3.82
N PHE A 443 2.44 -33.10 -2.89
CA PHE A 443 2.54 -32.67 -1.50
C PHE A 443 3.53 -31.50 -1.32
N THR A 444 4.55 -31.37 -2.17
CA THR A 444 5.47 -30.22 -2.12
C THR A 444 4.77 -28.93 -2.55
N ILE A 445 3.91 -29.01 -3.57
CA ILE A 445 3.06 -27.89 -4.00
C ILE A 445 2.05 -27.55 -2.89
N LEU A 446 1.42 -28.57 -2.29
CA LEU A 446 0.47 -28.37 -1.20
C LEU A 446 1.13 -27.74 0.02
N PHE A 447 2.36 -28.13 0.36
CA PHE A 447 3.15 -27.54 1.45
C PHE A 447 3.42 -26.06 1.23
N ALA A 448 4.00 -25.71 0.07
CA ALA A 448 4.30 -24.33 -0.28
C ALA A 448 3.02 -23.48 -0.33
N ALA A 449 1.91 -24.04 -0.83
CA ALA A 449 0.62 -23.38 -0.82
C ALA A 449 0.09 -23.18 0.62
N ALA A 450 0.16 -24.20 1.48
CA ALA A 450 -0.32 -24.12 2.86
C ALA A 450 0.49 -23.11 3.69
N TRP A 451 1.81 -23.06 3.51
CA TRP A 451 2.68 -22.10 4.19
C TRP A 451 2.38 -20.66 3.78
N GLU A 452 2.29 -20.40 2.47
CA GLU A 452 1.95 -19.07 1.97
C GLU A 452 0.52 -18.67 2.34
N LEU A 453 -0.45 -19.60 2.33
CA LEU A 453 -1.82 -19.33 2.75
C LEU A 453 -1.88 -18.96 4.24
N SER A 454 -1.10 -19.64 5.08
CA SER A 454 -1.00 -19.33 6.52
C SER A 454 -0.41 -17.94 6.73
N THR A 455 0.66 -17.62 6.01
CA THR A 455 1.30 -16.29 6.07
C THR A 455 0.35 -15.19 5.59
N ALA A 456 -0.35 -15.43 4.48
CA ALA A 456 -1.35 -14.50 3.94
C ALA A 456 -2.55 -14.33 4.88
N PHE A 457 -2.98 -15.40 5.55
CA PHE A 457 -4.05 -15.37 6.54
C PHE A 457 -3.66 -14.52 7.76
N VAL A 458 -2.45 -14.70 8.30
CA VAL A 458 -1.95 -13.86 9.40
C VAL A 458 -1.80 -12.41 8.96
N GLY A 459 -1.31 -12.17 7.74
CA GLY A 459 -1.24 -10.82 7.18
C GLY A 459 -2.62 -10.17 7.00
N TRP A 460 -3.63 -10.95 6.64
CA TRP A 460 -5.02 -10.49 6.59
C TRP A 460 -5.58 -10.20 7.98
N MET A 461 -5.32 -11.06 8.98
CA MET A 461 -5.71 -10.85 10.37
C MET A 461 -5.08 -9.57 10.94
N TYR A 462 -3.81 -9.32 10.65
CA TYR A 462 -3.14 -8.06 10.99
C TYR A 462 -3.85 -6.84 10.40
N HIS A 463 -4.23 -6.92 9.12
CA HIS A 463 -4.96 -5.84 8.46
C HIS A 463 -6.36 -5.64 9.05
N GLN A 464 -7.04 -6.71 9.45
CA GLN A 464 -8.35 -6.64 10.11
C GLN A 464 -8.23 -6.05 11.52
N ALA A 465 -7.27 -6.49 12.32
CA ALA A 465 -6.98 -5.93 13.65
C ALA A 465 -6.76 -4.41 13.57
N ARG A 466 -5.93 -3.97 12.61
CA ARG A 466 -5.71 -2.54 12.36
C ARG A 466 -6.95 -1.79 11.88
N ARG A 467 -7.82 -2.43 11.08
CA ARG A 467 -9.11 -1.83 10.70
C ARG A 467 -10.04 -1.66 11.90
N GLY A 468 -9.97 -2.57 12.88
CA GLY A 468 -10.67 -2.49 14.16
C GLY A 468 -10.10 -1.47 15.15
N GLY A 469 -8.93 -0.89 14.86
CA GLY A 469 -8.23 0.02 15.78
C GLY A 469 -7.36 -0.67 16.82
N ASP A 470 -7.20 -2.00 16.72
CA ASP A 470 -6.22 -2.75 17.50
C ASP A 470 -4.81 -2.49 16.97
N ALA A 471 -3.81 -2.50 17.86
CA ALA A 471 -2.40 -2.34 17.53
C ALA A 471 -1.91 -3.43 16.55
N GLY A 472 -2.53 -4.61 16.59
CA GLY A 472 -2.20 -5.74 15.71
C GLY A 472 -0.77 -6.25 15.89
N THR A 473 -0.13 -5.93 17.02
CA THR A 473 1.27 -6.27 17.32
C THR A 473 1.52 -7.78 17.31
N LEU A 474 0.59 -8.56 17.87
CA LEU A 474 0.66 -10.01 17.87
C LEU A 474 0.69 -10.57 16.44
N TYR A 475 -0.27 -10.18 15.60
CA TYR A 475 -0.33 -10.63 14.20
C TYR A 475 0.90 -10.17 13.39
N ARG A 476 1.42 -8.98 13.70
CA ARG A 476 2.67 -8.49 13.10
C ARG A 476 3.85 -9.38 13.46
N ALA A 477 4.02 -9.69 14.75
CA ALA A 477 5.06 -10.59 15.23
C ALA A 477 4.92 -11.98 14.59
N SER A 478 3.71 -12.53 14.53
CA SER A 478 3.44 -13.80 13.85
C SER A 478 3.83 -13.77 12.38
N THR A 479 3.54 -12.69 11.66
CA THR A 479 3.92 -12.59 10.23
C THR A 479 5.44 -12.58 10.06
N TRP A 480 6.18 -11.96 10.98
CA TRP A 480 7.65 -12.01 11.00
C TRP A 480 8.20 -13.40 11.33
N VAL A 481 7.55 -14.16 12.23
CA VAL A 481 7.93 -15.55 12.50
C VAL A 481 7.79 -16.40 11.23
N PHE A 482 6.68 -16.27 10.49
CA PHE A 482 6.50 -16.98 9.21
C PHE A 482 7.54 -16.55 8.16
N ALA A 483 7.87 -15.27 8.08
CA ALA A 483 8.90 -14.77 7.17
C ALA A 483 10.29 -15.30 7.50
N ILE A 484 10.66 -15.38 8.79
CA ILE A 484 11.92 -15.97 9.24
C ILE A 484 11.93 -17.48 8.94
N GLY A 485 10.83 -18.19 9.22
CA GLY A 485 10.70 -19.61 8.89
C GLY A 485 10.88 -19.87 7.39
N ALA A 486 10.25 -19.06 6.53
CA ALA A 486 10.43 -19.13 5.08
C ALA A 486 11.89 -18.85 4.67
N ALA A 487 12.53 -17.86 5.29
CA ALA A 487 13.92 -17.52 5.02
C ALA A 487 14.87 -18.66 5.41
N VAL A 488 14.66 -19.32 6.56
CA VAL A 488 15.46 -20.47 7.00
C VAL A 488 15.26 -21.68 6.08
N MET A 489 14.03 -22.01 5.70
CA MET A 489 13.76 -23.11 4.76
C MET A 489 14.43 -22.87 3.40
N ASN A 490 14.34 -21.64 2.90
CA ASN A 490 14.95 -21.24 1.63
C ASN A 490 16.49 -21.21 1.72
N PHE A 491 17.05 -20.74 2.84
CA PHE A 491 18.48 -20.81 3.12
C PHE A 491 18.95 -22.27 3.12
N TRP A 492 18.29 -23.12 3.90
CA TRP A 492 18.65 -24.53 4.04
C TRP A 492 18.61 -25.22 2.67
N HIS A 493 17.53 -25.09 1.92
CA HIS A 493 17.42 -25.67 0.59
C HIS A 493 18.55 -25.24 -0.36
N ALA A 494 18.88 -23.95 -0.38
CA ALA A 494 19.91 -23.42 -1.25
C ALA A 494 21.35 -23.55 -0.71
N SER A 495 21.51 -23.97 0.55
CA SER A 495 22.80 -24.22 1.20
C SER A 495 23.41 -25.59 0.89
N GLY A 496 22.68 -26.44 0.15
CA GLY A 496 23.15 -27.77 -0.21
C GLY A 496 24.39 -27.71 -1.12
N GLU A 497 25.54 -28.14 -0.60
CA GLU A 497 26.76 -28.36 -1.38
C GLU A 497 27.09 -29.86 -1.43
N ARG A 498 27.53 -30.29 -2.61
CA ARG A 498 27.99 -31.66 -2.84
C ARG A 498 29.35 -31.82 -2.19
N VAL A 499 29.52 -32.81 -1.32
CA VAL A 499 30.83 -33.13 -0.74
C VAL A 499 31.68 -33.83 -1.82
N PRO A 500 32.78 -33.22 -2.30
CA PRO A 500 33.58 -33.79 -3.38
C PRO A 500 34.09 -35.18 -3.02
N GLY A 501 33.90 -36.15 -3.92
CA GLY A 501 34.36 -37.53 -3.73
C GLY A 501 33.47 -38.41 -2.85
N SER A 502 32.43 -37.86 -2.22
CA SER A 502 31.43 -38.66 -1.49
C SER A 502 30.39 -39.20 -2.48
N ARG A 503 30.14 -40.52 -2.47
CA ARG A 503 29.01 -41.13 -3.18
C ARG A 503 28.27 -42.02 -2.20
N ALA A 504 27.01 -41.73 -1.97
CA ALA A 504 26.08 -42.58 -1.25
C ALA A 504 25.19 -43.30 -2.27
N TRP A 505 24.95 -44.59 -2.06
CA TRP A 505 24.01 -45.35 -2.89
C TRP A 505 22.58 -45.01 -2.46
N ASP A 506 21.80 -44.39 -3.35
CA ASP A 506 20.37 -44.21 -3.15
C ASP A 506 19.63 -45.47 -3.60
N ALA A 507 19.19 -46.27 -2.63
CA ALA A 507 18.49 -47.53 -2.88
C ALA A 507 17.17 -47.35 -3.64
N THR A 508 16.50 -46.19 -3.49
CA THR A 508 15.20 -45.92 -4.12
C THR A 508 15.37 -45.57 -5.59
N ALA A 509 16.38 -44.76 -5.90
CA ALA A 509 16.68 -44.34 -7.27
C ALA A 509 17.64 -45.29 -8.01
N GLN A 510 18.15 -46.32 -7.33
CA GLN A 510 19.14 -47.29 -7.84
C GLN A 510 20.33 -46.61 -8.53
N LYS A 511 20.83 -45.51 -7.95
CA LYS A 511 21.94 -44.73 -8.50
C LYS A 511 22.85 -44.24 -7.38
N TRP A 512 24.15 -44.14 -7.68
CA TRP A 512 25.09 -43.44 -6.81
C TRP A 512 24.79 -41.93 -6.86
N THR A 513 24.44 -41.35 -5.72
CA THR A 513 24.21 -39.91 -5.55
C THR A 513 25.33 -39.32 -4.70
N GLU A 514 25.77 -38.10 -5.02
CA GLU A 514 26.74 -37.38 -4.18
C GLU A 514 26.09 -36.99 -2.86
N GLN A 515 26.83 -37.13 -1.74
CA GLN A 515 26.31 -36.71 -0.45
C GLN A 515 26.22 -35.18 -0.43
N ILE A 516 25.03 -34.67 -0.13
CA ILE A 516 24.79 -33.23 0.02
C ILE A 516 24.92 -32.90 1.51
N THR A 517 25.76 -31.92 1.83
CA THR A 517 25.80 -31.30 3.15
C THR A 517 25.09 -29.96 3.09
N TYR A 518 24.41 -29.59 4.17
CA TYR A 518 23.61 -28.37 4.26
C TYR A 518 24.26 -27.39 5.24
N TRP A 519 23.69 -26.19 5.35
CA TRP A 519 24.14 -25.08 6.20
C TRP A 519 25.38 -24.31 5.72
N HIS A 520 25.75 -24.48 4.45
CA HIS A 520 26.78 -23.64 3.82
C HIS A 520 26.22 -22.27 3.44
N PHE A 521 26.98 -21.21 3.77
CA PHE A 521 26.66 -19.83 3.42
C PHE A 521 26.96 -19.53 1.95
N THR A 522 26.33 -20.27 1.04
CA THR A 522 26.49 -20.05 -0.40
C THR A 522 25.83 -18.72 -0.80
N PRO A 523 26.34 -18.01 -1.83
CA PRO A 523 25.70 -16.80 -2.33
C PRO A 523 24.22 -17.02 -2.69
N LYS A 524 23.89 -18.22 -3.19
CA LYS A 524 22.51 -18.63 -3.47
C LYS A 524 21.68 -18.73 -2.19
N ALA A 525 22.16 -19.41 -1.16
CA ALA A 525 21.47 -19.56 0.11
C ALA A 525 21.14 -18.20 0.74
N VAL A 526 22.14 -17.32 0.80
CA VAL A 526 21.98 -15.96 1.34
C VAL A 526 20.98 -15.15 0.51
N ALA A 527 21.05 -15.21 -0.82
CA ALA A 527 20.14 -14.48 -1.70
C ALA A 527 18.68 -14.93 -1.54
N PHE A 528 18.43 -16.25 -1.47
CA PHE A 528 17.09 -16.80 -1.30
C PHE A 528 16.49 -16.46 0.08
N ALA A 529 17.30 -16.53 1.14
CA ALA A 529 16.90 -16.11 2.48
C ALA A 529 16.57 -14.61 2.53
N ALA A 530 17.46 -13.78 2.00
CA ALA A 530 17.30 -12.33 1.97
C ALA A 530 16.04 -11.92 1.17
N MET A 531 15.79 -12.54 0.02
CA MET A 531 14.58 -12.28 -0.78
C MET A 531 13.30 -12.59 -0.02
N SER A 532 13.30 -13.64 0.80
CA SER A 532 12.14 -14.01 1.64
C SER A 532 11.82 -12.92 2.67
N ILE A 533 12.86 -12.36 3.30
CA ILE A 533 12.73 -11.26 4.26
C ILE A 533 12.32 -9.96 3.56
N VAL A 534 12.92 -9.64 2.41
CA VAL A 534 12.62 -8.42 1.63
C VAL A 534 11.15 -8.40 1.18
N GLY A 535 10.60 -9.54 0.76
CA GLY A 535 9.17 -9.64 0.43
C GLY A 535 8.28 -9.20 1.60
N MET A 536 8.62 -9.63 2.81
CA MET A 536 7.88 -9.27 4.02
C MET A 536 8.03 -7.77 4.37
N VAL A 537 9.23 -7.21 4.25
CA VAL A 537 9.48 -5.76 4.45
C VAL A 537 8.63 -4.93 3.48
N LEU A 538 8.64 -5.29 2.19
CA LEU A 538 7.86 -4.59 1.16
C LEU A 538 6.36 -4.64 1.45
N TRP A 539 5.87 -5.79 1.90
CA TRP A 539 4.47 -5.94 2.29
C TRP A 539 4.12 -5.09 3.51
N GLU A 540 4.95 -5.07 4.55
CA GLU A 540 4.76 -4.24 5.75
C GLU A 540 4.72 -2.73 5.43
N LEU A 541 5.62 -2.30 4.55
CA LEU A 541 5.66 -0.91 4.05
C LEU A 541 4.38 -0.59 3.26
N TYR A 542 3.92 -1.50 2.40
CA TYR A 542 2.70 -1.34 1.62
C TYR A 542 1.44 -1.32 2.50
N ALA A 543 1.31 -2.25 3.44
CA ALA A 543 0.21 -2.32 4.39
C ALA A 543 0.16 -1.07 5.27
N SER A 544 1.32 -0.60 5.76
CA SER A 544 1.42 0.63 6.52
C SER A 544 1.03 1.86 5.71
N LEU A 545 1.39 1.91 4.42
CA LEU A 545 0.99 2.98 3.51
C LEU A 545 -0.52 3.00 3.31
N ILE A 546 -1.15 1.86 3.02
CA ILE A 546 -2.61 1.76 2.86
C ILE A 546 -3.31 2.15 4.15
N HIS A 547 -2.84 1.63 5.29
CA HIS A 547 -3.45 1.93 6.58
C HIS A 547 -3.36 3.42 6.92
N ARG A 548 -2.20 4.06 6.71
CA ARG A 548 -2.07 5.52 6.86
C ARG A 548 -2.94 6.30 5.89
N ARG A 549 -3.14 5.82 4.66
CA ARG A 549 -4.05 6.46 3.70
C ARG A 549 -5.50 6.37 4.22
N LYS A 550 -5.93 5.20 4.66
CA LYS A 550 -7.26 4.99 5.23
C LYS A 550 -7.47 5.83 6.50
N LEU A 551 -6.53 5.85 7.43
CA LEU A 551 -6.62 6.68 8.64
C LEU A 551 -6.73 8.19 8.32
N ARG A 552 -6.15 8.65 7.20
CA ARG A 552 -6.32 10.04 6.74
C ARG A 552 -7.69 10.28 6.10
N GLU A 553 -8.20 9.29 5.36
CA GLU A 553 -9.56 9.34 4.78
C GLU A 553 -10.62 9.36 5.90
N ASP A 554 -10.42 8.56 6.94
CA ASP A 554 -11.28 8.48 8.13
C ASP A 554 -11.10 9.68 9.09
N GLY A 555 -10.21 10.63 8.78
CA GLY A 555 -9.92 11.81 9.61
C GLY A 555 -9.21 11.52 10.94
N LYS A 556 -8.85 10.26 11.20
CA LYS A 556 -8.16 9.82 12.43
C LYS A 556 -6.69 10.22 12.48
N VAL A 557 -6.08 10.43 11.31
CA VAL A 557 -4.73 10.97 11.17
C VAL A 557 -4.81 12.25 10.35
N ALA A 558 -4.06 13.27 10.75
CA ALA A 558 -3.98 14.53 10.01
C ALA A 558 -3.70 14.25 8.52
N LYS A 559 -4.46 14.94 7.63
CA LYS A 559 -4.26 14.86 6.19
C LYS A 559 -2.77 15.02 5.88
N ALA A 560 -2.29 14.28 4.89
CA ALA A 560 -0.88 14.27 4.52
C ALA A 560 -0.40 15.71 4.35
N ARG A 561 0.47 16.16 5.25
CA ARG A 561 0.97 17.53 5.23
C ARG A 561 1.68 17.76 3.90
N PRO A 562 1.54 18.94 3.29
CA PRO A 562 2.21 19.24 2.04
C PRO A 562 3.73 19.06 2.21
N THR A 563 4.32 18.20 1.40
CA THR A 563 5.77 17.98 1.41
C THR A 563 6.43 19.15 0.68
N ILE A 564 7.36 19.82 1.37
CA ILE A 564 8.19 20.85 0.75
C ILE A 564 9.31 20.12 0.01
N GLY A 565 9.32 20.19 -1.32
CA GLY A 565 10.33 19.51 -2.13
C GLY A 565 11.76 19.96 -1.77
N ALA A 566 12.73 19.04 -1.85
CA ALA A 566 14.12 19.27 -1.45
C ALA A 566 14.76 20.51 -2.11
N VAL A 567 14.43 20.78 -3.37
CA VAL A 567 14.89 21.97 -4.10
C VAL A 567 14.49 23.28 -3.39
N ARG A 568 13.29 23.33 -2.81
CA ARG A 568 12.82 24.52 -2.06
C ARG A 568 13.55 24.67 -0.73
N TRP A 569 13.88 23.57 -0.06
CA TRP A 569 14.71 23.58 1.15
C TRP A 569 16.11 24.14 0.88
N VAL A 570 16.74 23.73 -0.22
CA VAL A 570 18.07 24.22 -0.61
C VAL A 570 18.02 25.69 -1.03
N ARG A 571 17.04 26.08 -1.85
CA ARG A 571 17.00 27.44 -2.43
C ARG A 571 16.45 28.50 -1.48
N TYR A 572 15.51 28.13 -0.59
CA TYR A 572 14.86 29.06 0.34
C TYR A 572 14.74 28.42 1.73
N PRO A 573 15.85 28.23 2.47
CA PRO A 573 15.84 27.48 3.72
C PRO A 573 14.97 28.13 4.80
N VAL A 574 15.05 29.45 4.96
CA VAL A 574 14.27 30.21 5.95
C VAL A 574 12.76 30.15 5.66
N HIS A 575 12.38 30.29 4.39
CA HIS A 575 10.98 30.22 3.95
C HIS A 575 10.42 28.81 4.09
N SER A 576 11.22 27.80 3.71
CA SER A 576 10.86 26.39 3.84
C SER A 576 10.71 25.98 5.29
N PHE A 577 11.58 26.44 6.19
CA PHE A 577 11.46 26.19 7.63
C PHE A 577 10.21 26.86 8.22
N THR A 578 9.93 28.10 7.83
CA THR A 578 8.74 28.82 8.30
C THR A 578 7.45 28.18 7.79
N ALA A 579 7.42 27.78 6.51
CA ALA A 579 6.34 27.01 5.90
C ALA A 579 6.14 25.68 6.63
N TRP A 580 7.21 24.93 6.86
CA TRP A 580 7.14 23.66 7.59
C TRP A 580 6.61 23.84 9.02
N SER A 581 7.09 24.86 9.75
CA SER A 581 6.63 25.19 11.09
C SER A 581 5.16 25.60 11.13
N LEU A 582 4.69 26.39 10.16
CA LEU A 582 3.27 26.75 10.02
C LEU A 582 2.40 25.55 9.65
N ALA A 583 2.87 24.66 8.77
CA ALA A 583 2.19 23.40 8.46
C ALA A 583 2.11 22.45 9.68
N ILE A 584 2.99 22.61 10.67
CA ILE A 584 2.92 21.86 11.93
C ILE A 584 1.88 22.46 12.87
N THR A 585 1.86 23.79 12.98
CA THR A 585 1.08 24.51 13.98
C THR A 585 -0.35 24.80 13.54
N ASP A 586 -0.61 24.95 12.24
CA ASP A 586 -1.92 25.26 11.68
C ASP A 586 -2.42 24.15 10.74
N ALA A 587 -3.37 23.36 11.23
CA ALA A 587 -3.98 22.25 10.50
C ALA A 587 -4.85 22.71 9.31
N SER A 588 -5.25 23.99 9.25
CA SER A 588 -6.06 24.53 8.15
C SER A 588 -5.26 24.72 6.85
N LEU A 589 -3.92 24.75 6.94
CA LEU A 589 -3.02 24.93 5.82
C LEU A 589 -2.75 23.59 5.11
N THR A 590 -3.78 23.03 4.48
CA THR A 590 -3.74 21.69 3.88
C THR A 590 -3.02 21.61 2.54
N THR A 591 -2.68 22.73 1.90
CA THR A 591 -2.00 22.78 0.60
C THR A 591 -0.67 23.51 0.67
N LEU A 592 0.30 23.07 -0.14
CA LEU A 592 1.65 23.63 -0.15
C LEU A 592 1.63 25.13 -0.44
N ASP A 593 0.77 25.59 -1.36
CA ASP A 593 0.68 27.00 -1.73
C ASP A 593 0.13 27.87 -0.60
N ARG A 594 -0.84 27.37 0.18
CA ARG A 594 -1.36 28.08 1.35
C ARG A 594 -0.30 28.21 2.43
N VAL A 595 0.40 27.10 2.73
CA VAL A 595 1.51 27.09 3.69
C VAL A 595 2.63 28.04 3.25
N TRP A 596 3.01 28.00 1.98
CA TRP A 596 4.07 28.83 1.43
C TRP A 596 3.71 30.32 1.44
N THR A 597 2.46 30.65 1.14
CA THR A 597 1.95 32.02 1.20
C THR A 597 1.89 32.55 2.63
N ALA A 598 1.40 31.73 3.58
CA ALA A 598 1.37 32.07 5.00
C ALA A 598 2.78 32.30 5.58
N ALA A 599 3.75 31.47 5.19
CA ALA A 599 5.15 31.67 5.56
C ALA A 599 5.72 32.98 5.02
N GLY A 600 5.36 33.35 3.78
CA GLY A 600 5.74 34.63 3.19
C GLY A 600 5.18 35.82 3.97
N ALA A 601 3.91 35.77 4.36
CA ALA A 601 3.30 36.79 5.19
C ALA A 601 4.01 36.90 6.55
N GLN A 602 4.27 35.78 7.23
CA GLN A 602 4.93 35.78 8.53
C GLN A 602 6.38 36.32 8.46
N LEU A 603 7.12 35.98 7.40
CA LEU A 603 8.47 36.50 7.19
C LEU A 603 8.47 37.99 6.84
N ALA A 604 7.49 38.43 6.05
CA ALA A 604 7.30 39.85 5.76
C ALA A 604 6.99 40.63 7.06
N ASP A 605 6.11 40.12 7.92
CA ASP A 605 5.79 40.73 9.21
C ASP A 605 7.02 40.79 10.13
N ARG A 606 7.80 39.71 10.24
CA ARG A 606 9.06 39.70 11.01
C ARG A 606 10.07 40.73 10.48
N LYS A 607 10.17 40.87 9.16
CA LYS A 607 11.05 41.86 8.53
C LYS A 607 10.55 43.29 8.78
N ALA A 608 9.24 43.52 8.73
CA ALA A 608 8.62 44.81 9.04
C ALA A 608 8.90 45.24 10.49
N VAL A 609 8.75 44.31 11.45
CA VAL A 609 9.09 44.56 12.86
C VAL A 609 10.58 44.87 13.04
N ARG A 610 11.48 44.08 12.42
CA ARG A 610 12.93 44.31 12.54
C ARG A 610 13.40 45.63 11.93
N THR A 611 12.76 46.07 10.85
CA THR A 611 13.13 47.31 10.15
C THR A 611 12.49 48.56 10.75
N GLY A 612 11.74 48.44 11.85
CA GLY A 612 11.02 49.56 12.47
C GLY A 612 9.89 50.12 11.59
N ARG A 613 9.67 49.55 10.40
CA ARG A 613 8.54 49.81 9.52
C ARG A 613 7.40 48.88 9.89
N ALA A 614 7.01 48.87 11.16
CA ALA A 614 5.74 48.30 11.56
C ALA A 614 4.64 49.16 10.93
N LEU A 615 4.32 48.87 9.67
CA LEU A 615 3.16 49.42 9.00
C LEU A 615 1.98 49.07 9.88
N HIS A 616 1.33 50.10 10.43
CA HIS A 616 0.02 49.99 11.04
C HIS A 616 -0.93 49.44 9.96
N ARG A 617 -1.01 48.11 9.88
CA ARG A 617 -1.92 47.44 8.96
C ARG A 617 -3.31 47.58 9.58
N VAL A 618 -4.01 48.63 9.17
CA VAL A 618 -5.45 48.77 9.40
C VAL A 618 -6.11 47.62 8.64
N VAL A 619 -6.42 46.54 9.36
CA VAL A 619 -7.24 45.46 8.84
C VAL A 619 -8.68 45.98 8.88
N VAL A 620 -9.17 46.44 7.72
CA VAL A 620 -10.59 46.73 7.55
C VAL A 620 -11.28 45.37 7.37
N PRO A 621 -12.09 44.89 8.34
CA PRO A 621 -12.86 43.67 8.14
C PRO A 621 -13.84 43.89 6.98
N ARG A 622 -13.81 43.00 5.99
CA ARG A 622 -14.91 42.93 5.00
C ARG A 622 -16.16 42.45 5.75
N VAL A 623 -17.04 43.39 6.08
CA VAL A 623 -18.40 43.12 6.53
C VAL A 623 -19.11 42.36 5.41
N ARG A 624 -19.71 41.21 5.76
CA ARG A 624 -20.59 40.46 4.86
C ARG A 624 -21.80 41.32 4.51
N THR A 625 -22.28 41.22 3.29
CA THR A 625 -23.25 42.10 2.61
C THR A 625 -24.65 42.19 3.21
N ASP A 626 -24.93 41.60 4.38
CA ASP A 626 -26.29 41.45 4.88
C ASP A 626 -26.63 42.32 6.11
N ASP A 627 -25.68 43.15 6.60
CA ASP A 627 -25.92 44.08 7.70
C ASP A 627 -25.75 45.55 7.26
N HIS A 628 -26.86 46.17 6.86
CA HIS A 628 -26.93 47.62 6.59
C HIS A 628 -27.97 48.28 7.49
N GLY A 629 -27.53 48.74 8.66
CA GLY A 629 -28.22 49.73 9.49
C GLY A 629 -27.42 51.04 9.54
N PRO A 630 -28.06 52.23 9.56
CA PRO A 630 -27.41 53.54 9.41
C PRO A 630 -26.55 54.00 10.62
N ALA A 631 -26.10 53.10 11.48
CA ALA A 631 -25.33 53.42 12.69
C ALA A 631 -23.95 52.73 12.79
N ALA A 632 -23.44 52.10 11.73
CA ALA A 632 -22.13 51.44 11.76
C ALA A 632 -20.99 52.38 11.32
N ILE A 633 -20.55 53.26 12.23
CA ILE A 633 -19.28 53.99 12.08
C ILE A 633 -18.14 53.04 12.49
N PRO A 634 -17.16 52.74 11.61
CA PRO A 634 -16.06 51.85 11.96
C PRO A 634 -15.17 52.51 13.01
N THR A 635 -15.16 51.97 14.23
CA THR A 635 -14.20 52.37 15.26
C THR A 635 -12.84 51.79 14.85
N VAL A 636 -11.88 52.66 14.54
CA VAL A 636 -10.49 52.27 14.25
C VAL A 636 -9.88 51.75 15.55
N LEU A 637 -9.85 50.42 15.71
CA LEU A 637 -9.27 49.77 16.87
C LEU A 637 -7.76 49.60 16.64
N THR A 638 -6.98 50.57 17.14
CA THR A 638 -5.51 50.50 17.16
C THR A 638 -5.10 49.48 18.21
N ILE A 639 -4.98 48.20 17.84
CA ILE A 639 -4.49 47.16 18.76
C ILE A 639 -2.98 47.37 18.94
N THR A 640 -2.59 48.05 20.02
CA THR A 640 -1.22 48.02 20.54
C THR A 640 -1.05 46.72 21.34
N ARG A 641 -0.24 45.80 20.82
CA ARG A 641 0.04 44.51 21.46
C ARG A 641 0.92 44.72 22.70
N MET A 642 0.29 44.89 23.86
CA MET A 642 0.93 44.91 25.17
C MET A 642 0.80 43.52 25.81
N ASP A 643 1.62 42.56 25.38
CA ASP A 643 1.76 41.29 26.12
C ASP A 643 3.20 40.81 26.05
N ARG A 644 3.96 41.15 27.10
CA ARG A 644 5.14 40.39 27.53
C ARG A 644 5.26 40.51 29.05
N PRO A 645 5.05 39.43 29.83
CA PRO A 645 5.25 39.49 31.27
C PRO A 645 6.75 39.39 31.57
N GLY A 646 7.31 40.44 32.18
CA GLY A 646 8.61 40.44 32.85
C GLY A 646 8.39 40.41 34.37
N PRO A 647 9.33 39.83 35.15
CA PRO A 647 9.08 39.46 36.54
C PRO A 647 9.01 40.67 37.46
N ALA A 648 8.08 40.60 38.41
CA ALA A 648 7.83 41.59 39.44
C ALA A 648 9.06 41.87 40.30
N GLY A 649 9.35 43.16 40.50
CA GLY A 649 10.42 43.61 41.39
C GLY A 649 10.41 45.12 41.59
N ASN A 650 9.86 45.53 42.74
CA ASN A 650 10.07 46.79 43.46
C ASN A 650 9.47 48.08 42.89
N HIS A 651 8.35 48.46 43.51
CA HIS A 651 7.84 49.83 43.55
C HIS A 651 8.89 50.79 44.11
N SER A 652 9.28 51.78 43.30
CA SER A 652 9.90 53.01 43.77
C SER A 652 9.11 54.20 43.23
N LEU A 653 8.77 55.11 44.14
CA LEU A 653 7.97 56.31 43.92
C LEU A 653 8.65 57.21 42.87
N VAL A 654 7.95 57.44 41.75
CA VAL A 654 8.37 58.38 40.71
C VAL A 654 7.78 59.75 40.99
N ARG A 655 8.69 60.72 41.09
CA ARG A 655 8.48 62.16 41.20
C ARG A 655 7.98 62.72 39.85
N PRO A 656 7.02 63.66 39.81
CA PRO A 656 6.48 64.15 38.54
C PRO A 656 7.51 65.03 37.82
N VAL A 657 7.76 64.72 36.54
CA VAL A 657 8.59 65.53 35.63
C VAL A 657 7.67 66.48 34.88
N GLN A 658 8.00 67.76 34.96
CA GLN A 658 7.37 68.86 34.24
C GLN A 658 7.49 68.69 32.73
N HIS A 659 6.40 68.98 32.02
CA HIS A 659 6.41 69.15 30.58
C HIS A 659 6.92 70.53 30.21
N ASP A 660 8.10 70.59 29.59
CA ASP A 660 8.51 71.77 28.82
C ASP A 660 8.33 71.48 27.33
N ARG A 661 7.42 72.27 26.74
CA ARG A 661 7.19 72.40 25.31
C ARG A 661 8.38 73.12 24.69
N SER A 662 9.10 72.48 23.79
CA SER A 662 9.96 73.18 22.84
C SER A 662 9.50 72.92 21.40
N THR A 663 9.21 74.03 20.75
CA THR A 663 8.73 74.20 19.38
C THR A 663 9.77 73.74 18.35
N VAL A 664 9.34 72.87 17.43
CA VAL A 664 10.11 72.47 16.24
C VAL A 664 10.14 73.63 15.24
N ARG A 665 11.34 74.11 14.94
CA ARG A 665 11.64 75.10 13.89
C ARG A 665 11.97 74.34 12.61
N SER A 666 11.12 74.49 11.59
CA SER A 666 11.42 74.08 10.21
C SER A 666 12.39 75.04 9.54
N GLY A 667 13.33 74.51 8.76
CA GLY A 667 14.20 75.25 7.84
C GLY A 667 15.07 74.29 7.00
N PRO A 668 15.45 74.65 5.76
CA PRO A 668 15.24 73.76 4.60
C PRO A 668 16.50 73.30 3.84
N ASN A 669 16.30 72.23 3.06
CA ASN A 669 16.97 71.78 1.83
C ASN A 669 18.36 72.35 1.45
N ALA A 670 19.34 71.46 1.27
CA ALA A 670 19.97 71.20 -0.04
C ALA A 670 21.14 70.18 0.10
N GLY A 671 21.27 69.30 -0.89
CA GLY A 671 22.59 69.02 -1.47
C GLY A 671 23.26 67.68 -1.19
N PHE A 672 23.41 66.93 -2.30
CA PHE A 672 24.53 66.05 -2.65
C PHE A 672 24.51 64.58 -2.24
N ALA A 673 24.07 63.78 -3.21
CA ALA A 673 24.46 62.40 -3.42
C ALA A 673 25.97 62.32 -3.70
N VAL A 674 26.66 61.40 -3.01
CA VAL A 674 27.98 60.91 -3.38
C VAL A 674 27.92 59.38 -3.36
N HIS A 675 27.91 58.78 -4.55
CA HIS A 675 28.21 57.36 -4.74
C HIS A 675 29.73 57.20 -4.80
N GLY A 676 30.30 56.46 -3.86
CA GLY A 676 31.68 55.96 -3.93
C GLY A 676 31.68 54.42 -4.03
N PRO A 677 32.41 53.82 -4.99
CA PRO A 677 32.51 52.36 -5.11
C PRO A 677 33.59 51.83 -4.18
N VAL A 678 33.28 50.78 -3.42
CA VAL A 678 34.26 50.07 -2.59
C VAL A 678 34.88 48.94 -3.40
N HIS A 679 36.17 49.07 -3.69
CA HIS A 679 37.04 48.00 -4.16
C HIS A 679 37.18 46.89 -3.11
N GLY A 680 37.19 45.64 -3.57
CA GLY A 680 37.57 44.49 -2.75
C GLY A 680 39.09 44.40 -2.55
N PRO A 681 39.56 43.58 -1.59
CA PRO A 681 40.92 43.11 -1.59
C PRO A 681 41.02 41.63 -1.96
N ASP A 682 42.00 41.39 -2.83
CA ASP A 682 42.63 40.13 -3.17
C ASP A 682 43.15 39.35 -1.95
N ARG A 683 42.93 38.03 -2.03
CA ARG A 683 43.94 36.97 -2.05
C ARG A 683 45.23 37.16 -1.22
N ALA A 684 45.40 36.27 -0.24
CA ALA A 684 46.73 35.81 0.19
C ALA A 684 46.74 34.28 0.25
N ASP A 685 47.69 33.70 -0.51
CA ASP A 685 48.14 32.33 -0.46
C ASP A 685 48.62 31.93 0.94
N ARG A 686 48.34 30.68 1.35
CA ARG A 686 49.31 29.85 2.08
C ARG A 686 49.09 28.38 1.76
N THR A 687 50.10 27.86 1.08
CA THR A 687 50.50 26.46 0.93
C THR A 687 50.76 25.80 2.29
N ALA A 688 50.30 24.56 2.48
CA ALA A 688 51.10 23.44 3.00
C ALA A 688 50.26 22.15 3.16
N ALA A 689 50.68 21.13 2.40
CA ALA A 689 50.86 19.72 2.75
C ALA A 689 49.68 18.86 3.28
N GLY A 690 49.47 17.71 2.63
CA GLY A 690 48.75 16.56 3.19
C GLY A 690 48.19 15.60 2.15
N ALA A 691 49.06 14.84 1.48
CA ALA A 691 48.73 13.77 0.53
C ALA A 691 48.24 12.49 1.24
N LEU A 692 47.31 11.75 0.61
CA LEU A 692 47.10 10.28 0.64
C LEU A 692 46.01 10.00 -0.43
N ALA A 693 46.38 9.71 -1.68
CA ALA A 693 46.66 8.37 -2.24
C ALA A 693 45.40 7.48 -2.37
N LEU A 694 44.85 7.42 -3.59
CA LEU A 694 44.08 6.27 -4.07
C LEU A 694 44.44 6.06 -5.54
N GLU A 695 45.27 5.03 -5.73
CA GLU A 695 45.77 4.48 -6.98
C GLU A 695 44.65 3.94 -7.87
N SER A 696 44.85 4.10 -9.17
CA SER A 696 44.00 3.59 -10.24
C SER A 696 44.83 2.72 -11.17
N GLY A 697 44.37 1.47 -11.37
CA GLY A 697 44.70 0.57 -12.49
C GLY A 697 45.75 -0.52 -12.18
N PRO A 698 45.91 -1.56 -13.03
CA PRO A 698 45.35 -1.69 -14.38
C PRO A 698 44.70 -3.05 -14.71
N THR A 699 44.10 -3.06 -15.90
CA THR A 699 43.60 -4.18 -16.70
C THR A 699 44.69 -5.19 -17.07
N ASP A 700 44.36 -6.48 -17.05
CA ASP A 700 45.07 -7.47 -17.87
C ASP A 700 44.12 -8.42 -18.61
N ARG A 701 44.35 -8.50 -19.92
CA ARG A 701 43.85 -9.48 -20.87
C ARG A 701 44.95 -10.53 -21.05
N ILE A 702 44.66 -11.82 -20.85
CA ILE A 702 45.41 -12.91 -21.49
C ILE A 702 44.41 -13.98 -21.95
N ALA A 703 44.68 -14.48 -23.16
CA ALA A 703 43.90 -15.40 -23.96
C ALA A 703 44.37 -16.87 -23.80
N SER A 704 43.53 -17.79 -24.30
CA SER A 704 43.82 -19.20 -24.68
C SER A 704 43.97 -20.16 -23.50
N ASP A 705 43.26 -21.29 -23.39
CA ASP A 705 43.26 -22.40 -24.35
C ASP A 705 41.92 -23.17 -24.49
N LEU A 706 41.71 -23.61 -25.73
CA LEU A 706 40.75 -24.60 -26.21
C LEU A 706 41.34 -26.02 -26.11
N HIS A 707 40.50 -27.03 -25.85
CA HIS A 707 40.46 -28.43 -26.38
C HIS A 707 39.30 -29.10 -25.60
N GLY A 708 38.30 -29.81 -26.14
CA GLY A 708 37.88 -30.20 -27.47
C GLY A 708 36.71 -31.19 -27.35
N ARG A 709 35.97 -31.36 -28.46
CA ARG A 709 35.14 -32.51 -28.89
C ARG A 709 33.63 -32.63 -28.55
N SER A 710 32.91 -32.74 -29.68
CA SER A 710 31.79 -33.63 -30.05
C SER A 710 30.34 -33.14 -29.91
N GLY A 711 29.76 -32.83 -31.08
CA GLY A 711 28.30 -32.76 -31.35
C GLY A 711 27.66 -34.16 -31.47
N PRO A 712 26.53 -34.36 -32.21
CA PRO A 712 26.03 -33.56 -33.34
C PRO A 712 24.50 -33.27 -33.41
N ASP A 713 24.18 -32.37 -34.35
CA ASP A 713 23.02 -32.28 -35.26
C ASP A 713 21.56 -32.30 -34.78
N ARG A 714 20.84 -31.20 -35.10
CA ARG A 714 19.81 -31.21 -36.17
C ARG A 714 19.37 -29.80 -36.59
N SER A 715 19.83 -29.42 -37.78
CA SER A 715 19.13 -28.78 -38.92
C SER A 715 17.90 -27.88 -38.71
N ASP A 716 18.07 -26.65 -39.21
CA ASP A 716 17.29 -26.00 -40.28
C ASP A 716 16.02 -25.16 -40.01
N ARG A 717 16.23 -23.83 -40.12
CA ARG A 717 15.82 -22.99 -41.28
C ARG A 717 14.32 -22.68 -41.47
N LYS A 718 13.95 -21.42 -41.18
CA LYS A 718 13.49 -20.44 -42.21
C LYS A 718 13.38 -19.01 -41.69
N THR A 719 13.93 -18.11 -42.49
CA THR A 719 14.00 -16.65 -42.37
C THR A 719 12.90 -15.95 -43.17
N ARG A 720 12.82 -14.61 -42.99
CA ARG A 720 12.11 -13.55 -43.77
C ARG A 720 10.62 -13.32 -43.43
N ALA A 721 10.07 -12.10 -43.40
CA ALA A 721 10.57 -10.76 -43.73
C ALA A 721 9.69 -9.68 -43.06
N VAL A 722 10.24 -8.46 -43.00
CA VAL A 722 9.66 -7.19 -42.53
C VAL A 722 8.61 -6.64 -43.51
N SER A 723 7.58 -5.94 -43.00
CA SER A 723 7.01 -4.74 -43.63
C SER A 723 6.22 -3.89 -42.63
N ALA A 724 6.42 -2.58 -42.73
CA ALA A 724 5.73 -1.51 -42.01
C ALA A 724 4.85 -0.73 -43.01
N ALA A 725 3.70 -0.18 -42.56
CA ALA A 725 3.17 1.12 -42.99
C ALA A 725 1.85 1.48 -42.26
N HIS A 726 1.65 2.79 -42.10
CA HIS A 726 0.59 3.52 -41.41
C HIS A 726 -0.80 3.51 -42.07
N GLY A 727 -1.82 3.88 -41.29
CA GLY A 727 -3.07 4.47 -41.79
C GLY A 727 -4.24 4.48 -40.79
N SER A 728 -4.55 5.65 -40.23
CA SER A 728 -5.85 6.06 -39.65
C SER A 728 -6.57 6.98 -40.67
N PRO A 729 -7.82 7.50 -40.49
CA PRO A 729 -8.81 7.40 -39.41
C PRO A 729 -10.32 7.31 -39.87
N ALA A 730 -11.26 7.46 -38.90
CA ALA A 730 -12.72 7.74 -39.00
C ALA A 730 -13.66 6.53 -39.31
N ALA A 731 -14.91 6.41 -38.85
CA ALA A 731 -15.90 7.38 -38.40
C ALA A 731 -16.97 6.77 -37.42
N ARG A 732 -17.83 7.67 -36.92
CA ARG A 732 -18.99 7.52 -36.02
C ARG A 732 -20.18 6.74 -36.61
N SER A 733 -20.93 6.03 -35.76
CA SER A 733 -22.43 5.96 -35.66
C SER A 733 -22.82 4.76 -34.79
N VAL A 734 -23.27 4.88 -33.53
CA VAL A 734 -24.66 5.08 -33.06
C VAL A 734 -25.74 4.54 -34.01
N THR A 735 -26.43 3.48 -33.58
CA THR A 735 -27.89 3.34 -33.72
C THR A 735 -28.44 2.37 -32.67
N VAL A 736 -29.61 2.76 -32.18
CA VAL A 736 -30.46 2.20 -31.12
C VAL A 736 -31.59 1.39 -31.77
N ARG A 737 -32.11 0.34 -31.12
CA ARG A 737 -33.55 -0.06 -31.04
C ARG A 737 -33.71 -1.40 -30.30
N THR A 738 -34.40 -1.45 -29.14
CA THR A 738 -35.86 -1.71 -28.92
C THR A 738 -36.30 -3.06 -29.49
N GLU A 739 -37.16 -3.89 -28.91
CA GLU A 739 -37.96 -3.95 -27.69
C GLU A 739 -38.44 -5.42 -27.59
N ALA A 740 -38.96 -5.81 -26.43
CA ALA A 740 -39.70 -7.06 -26.15
C ALA A 740 -41.05 -7.12 -26.94
N PRO A 741 -42.00 -8.09 -26.79
CA PRO A 741 -42.18 -9.06 -25.70
C PRO A 741 -42.74 -10.47 -26.04
N GLY A 742 -42.66 -11.36 -25.04
CA GLY A 742 -43.75 -12.25 -24.60
C GLY A 742 -44.22 -13.41 -25.48
N ARG A 743 -44.10 -14.65 -24.99
CA ARG A 743 -45.19 -15.63 -25.09
C ARG A 743 -45.09 -16.79 -24.09
N THR A 744 -46.29 -17.13 -23.62
CA THR A 744 -46.84 -18.14 -22.71
C THR A 744 -46.43 -19.61 -22.97
N GLY A 745 -46.51 -20.46 -21.93
CA GLY A 745 -46.24 -21.91 -21.91
C GLY A 745 -47.18 -22.81 -22.76
N PRO A 746 -47.24 -24.15 -22.56
CA PRO A 746 -47.52 -24.78 -21.26
C PRO A 746 -46.83 -26.15 -20.94
N LEU A 747 -47.15 -26.58 -19.71
CA LEU A 747 -46.94 -27.82 -18.92
C LEU A 747 -46.95 -29.19 -19.65
N ASP A 748 -46.14 -30.16 -19.15
CA ASP A 748 -46.59 -31.35 -18.40
C ASP A 748 -45.49 -32.42 -18.22
N GLY A 749 -45.42 -33.03 -17.03
CA GLY A 749 -44.90 -34.40 -16.82
C GLY A 749 -43.73 -34.58 -15.81
N PRO A 750 -43.68 -35.69 -15.05
CA PRO A 750 -43.50 -35.65 -13.59
C PRO A 750 -42.20 -36.27 -13.04
N GLU A 751 -41.96 -35.98 -11.75
CA GLU A 751 -41.30 -36.78 -10.69
C GLU A 751 -40.03 -37.58 -11.03
N ASP A 752 -38.93 -37.30 -10.32
CA ASP A 752 -38.57 -38.03 -9.08
C ASP A 752 -37.10 -37.74 -8.70
N HIS A 753 -36.74 -38.00 -7.43
CA HIS A 753 -35.40 -38.03 -6.80
C HIS A 753 -35.10 -37.00 -5.72
N SER A 754 -35.54 -37.41 -4.54
CA SER A 754 -34.98 -37.16 -3.20
C SER A 754 -33.46 -37.33 -3.12
N GLY A 755 -32.79 -36.36 -2.51
CA GLY A 755 -31.41 -36.46 -2.02
C GLY A 755 -31.14 -35.34 -1.00
N PRO A 756 -30.65 -35.62 0.23
CA PRO A 756 -30.61 -34.64 1.31
C PRO A 756 -29.26 -33.91 1.34
N ALA A 757 -29.26 -32.57 1.34
CA ALA A 757 -28.09 -31.81 1.76
C ALA A 757 -28.38 -30.34 2.10
N SER A 758 -28.10 -30.02 3.36
CA SER A 758 -27.56 -28.75 3.88
C SER A 758 -28.37 -27.47 3.74
N ASN A 759 -28.84 -27.00 4.92
CA ASN A 759 -29.08 -25.60 5.24
C ASN A 759 -27.90 -24.73 4.79
N ARG A 760 -28.14 -23.85 3.81
CA ARG A 760 -27.30 -22.69 3.53
C ARG A 760 -28.19 -21.48 3.33
N GLU A 761 -28.18 -20.62 4.34
CA GLU A 761 -28.83 -19.31 4.34
C GLU A 761 -28.43 -18.53 3.07
N THR A 762 -29.40 -18.28 2.22
CA THR A 762 -29.26 -17.41 1.05
C THR A 762 -29.86 -16.05 1.39
N ASN A 763 -29.05 -15.23 2.06
CA ASN A 763 -29.34 -13.81 2.24
C ASN A 763 -28.84 -13.05 1.00
N SER A 764 -29.61 -13.12 -0.09
CA SER A 764 -29.34 -12.37 -1.33
C SER A 764 -30.49 -11.38 -1.57
N GLY A 765 -30.47 -10.29 -0.79
CA GLY A 765 -31.31 -9.12 -1.08
C GLY A 765 -30.79 -8.38 -2.32
N PRO A 766 -31.66 -7.73 -3.10
CA PRO A 766 -31.28 -7.10 -4.36
C PRO A 766 -30.25 -5.98 -4.16
N ASP A 767 -29.26 -5.92 -5.05
CA ASP A 767 -28.19 -4.92 -5.12
C ASP A 767 -28.76 -3.49 -4.97
N ARG A 768 -28.60 -2.91 -3.78
CA ARG A 768 -28.90 -1.49 -3.53
C ARG A 768 -27.79 -0.66 -4.16
N THR A 769 -28.11 0.07 -5.22
CA THR A 769 -27.16 1.00 -5.84
C THR A 769 -26.96 2.22 -4.93
N VAL A 770 -25.88 2.22 -4.15
CA VAL A 770 -25.49 3.38 -3.32
C VAL A 770 -24.89 4.46 -4.23
N ILE A 771 -25.66 5.51 -4.50
CA ILE A 771 -25.17 6.70 -5.24
C ILE A 771 -24.74 7.77 -4.24
N THR A 772 -23.47 8.20 -4.31
CA THR A 772 -22.95 9.32 -3.52
C THR A 772 -23.29 10.65 -4.20
N LEU A 773 -24.08 11.47 -3.53
CA LEU A 773 -24.46 12.82 -3.97
C LEU A 773 -23.38 13.83 -3.54
N THR A 774 -23.05 14.76 -4.42
CA THR A 774 -22.26 15.95 -4.08
C THR A 774 -23.09 16.94 -3.25
N ASP A 775 -22.44 17.87 -2.54
CA ASP A 775 -23.15 18.88 -1.73
C ASP A 775 -24.10 19.75 -2.58
N LEU A 776 -23.70 20.05 -3.82
CA LEU A 776 -24.54 20.77 -4.80
C LEU A 776 -25.75 19.94 -5.24
N GLU A 777 -25.56 18.64 -5.50
CA GLU A 777 -26.67 17.74 -5.86
C GLU A 777 -27.64 17.56 -4.70
N ARG A 778 -27.14 17.48 -3.45
CA ARG A 778 -27.97 17.40 -2.25
C ARG A 778 -28.80 18.67 -2.08
N THR A 779 -28.15 19.84 -2.16
CA THR A 779 -28.82 21.15 -2.05
C THR A 779 -29.89 21.31 -3.14
N ALA A 780 -29.59 20.91 -4.38
CA ALA A 780 -30.55 20.94 -5.49
C ALA A 780 -31.75 19.99 -5.26
N LEU A 781 -31.53 18.81 -4.69
CA LEU A 781 -32.60 17.86 -4.37
C LEU A 781 -33.48 18.35 -3.21
N ASP A 782 -32.88 18.95 -2.18
CA ASP A 782 -33.62 19.52 -1.04
C ASP A 782 -34.49 20.69 -1.49
N ARG A 783 -33.99 21.51 -2.43
CA ARG A 783 -34.77 22.57 -3.07
C ARG A 783 -35.92 22.03 -3.92
N LEU A 784 -35.70 20.99 -4.71
CA LEU A 784 -36.79 20.37 -5.48
C LEU A 784 -37.87 19.77 -4.58
N ARG A 785 -37.49 19.23 -3.42
CA ARG A 785 -38.43 18.75 -2.40
C ARG A 785 -39.20 19.89 -1.73
N SER A 786 -38.54 20.99 -1.39
CA SER A 786 -39.22 22.14 -0.77
C SER A 786 -40.17 22.86 -1.73
N GLU A 787 -39.88 22.83 -3.03
CA GLU A 787 -40.74 23.37 -4.09
C GLU A 787 -41.83 22.39 -4.56
N ASP A 788 -41.92 21.20 -3.97
CA ASP A 788 -42.82 20.09 -4.37
C ASP A 788 -42.76 19.75 -5.88
N ARG A 789 -41.55 19.81 -6.45
CA ARG A 789 -41.30 19.52 -7.87
C ARG A 789 -40.91 18.06 -8.06
N PRO A 790 -41.39 17.39 -9.13
CA PRO A 790 -41.08 15.98 -9.34
C PRO A 790 -39.58 15.76 -9.56
N LEU A 791 -39.00 14.77 -8.88
CA LEU A 791 -37.58 14.41 -8.92
C LEU A 791 -37.21 13.64 -10.20
N ASN A 792 -37.50 14.23 -11.36
CA ASN A 792 -37.15 13.69 -12.66
C ASN A 792 -35.81 14.23 -13.18
N ARG A 793 -35.22 13.54 -14.16
CA ARG A 793 -33.93 13.87 -14.79
C ARG A 793 -33.80 15.35 -15.17
N THR A 794 -34.87 15.94 -15.73
CA THR A 794 -34.88 17.32 -16.22
C THR A 794 -34.85 18.32 -15.07
N ASN A 795 -35.65 18.10 -14.04
CA ASN A 795 -35.74 18.98 -12.87
C ASN A 795 -34.46 18.93 -12.03
N ILE A 796 -33.87 17.74 -11.83
CA ILE A 796 -32.59 17.59 -11.12
C ILE A 796 -31.48 18.31 -11.87
N ALA A 797 -31.41 18.15 -13.20
CA ALA A 797 -30.41 18.84 -14.00
C ALA A 797 -30.59 20.36 -14.01
N ALA A 798 -31.83 20.85 -14.00
CA ALA A 798 -32.14 22.28 -13.92
C ALA A 798 -31.77 22.86 -12.54
N ALA A 799 -32.13 22.17 -11.45
CA ALA A 799 -31.84 22.61 -10.09
C ALA A 799 -30.33 22.66 -9.80
N VAL A 800 -29.55 21.67 -10.25
CA VAL A 800 -28.09 21.72 -10.10
C VAL A 800 -27.47 22.89 -10.89
N ARG A 801 -28.04 23.24 -12.04
CA ARG A 801 -27.59 24.42 -12.82
C ARG A 801 -27.96 25.75 -12.16
N SER A 802 -29.12 25.84 -11.49
CA SER A 802 -29.49 27.06 -10.76
C SER A 802 -28.64 27.29 -9.52
N GLU A 803 -28.11 26.23 -8.90
CA GLU A 803 -27.15 26.30 -7.79
C GLU A 803 -25.70 26.56 -8.27
N GLY A 804 -25.50 26.91 -9.55
CA GLY A 804 -24.19 27.22 -10.14
C GLY A 804 -23.33 26.00 -10.49
N GLY A 805 -23.89 24.78 -10.42
CA GLY A 805 -23.22 23.54 -10.81
C GLY A 805 -23.47 23.12 -12.26
N SER A 806 -22.69 22.16 -12.76
CA SER A 806 -22.97 21.46 -14.02
C SER A 806 -23.10 19.97 -13.75
N ILE A 807 -24.21 19.35 -14.17
CA ILE A 807 -24.41 17.90 -14.09
C ILE A 807 -24.67 17.32 -15.48
N ALA A 808 -24.00 16.22 -15.80
CA ALA A 808 -24.27 15.47 -17.01
C ALA A 808 -25.70 14.91 -16.96
N THR A 809 -26.42 15.00 -18.08
CA THR A 809 -27.83 14.57 -18.13
C THR A 809 -27.99 13.12 -17.72
N ASP A 810 -27.02 12.25 -17.99
CA ASP A 810 -27.02 10.83 -17.58
C ASP A 810 -26.88 10.64 -16.07
N ARG A 811 -26.07 11.47 -15.40
CA ARG A 811 -25.93 11.45 -13.94
C ARG A 811 -27.21 11.92 -13.24
N ALA A 812 -27.85 12.97 -13.76
CA ALA A 812 -29.18 13.38 -13.30
C ALA A 812 -30.23 12.26 -13.51
N GLY A 813 -30.10 11.46 -14.57
CA GLY A 813 -30.92 10.29 -14.83
C GLY A 813 -30.69 9.17 -13.82
N GLN A 814 -29.43 8.87 -13.48
CA GLN A 814 -29.08 7.87 -12.47
C GLN A 814 -29.63 8.24 -11.08
N ILE A 815 -29.50 9.52 -10.68
CA ILE A 815 -30.05 10.01 -9.42
C ILE A 815 -31.58 9.88 -9.40
N ALA A 816 -32.26 10.25 -10.49
CA ALA A 816 -33.72 10.10 -10.59
C ALA A 816 -34.18 8.63 -10.48
N VAL A 817 -33.47 7.70 -11.12
CA VAL A 817 -33.80 6.26 -11.05
C VAL A 817 -33.57 5.71 -9.65
N ALA A 818 -32.45 6.05 -9.00
CA ALA A 818 -32.17 5.61 -7.64
C ALA A 818 -33.21 6.15 -6.64
N LEU A 819 -33.59 7.42 -6.76
CA LEU A 819 -34.64 8.01 -5.92
C LEU A 819 -36.02 7.37 -6.15
N LYS A 820 -36.33 6.98 -7.39
CA LYS A 820 -37.56 6.26 -7.74
C LYS A 820 -37.60 4.85 -7.14
N GLN A 821 -36.46 4.15 -7.08
CA GLN A 821 -36.37 2.84 -6.42
C GLN A 821 -36.56 2.92 -4.90
N HIS A 822 -36.28 4.08 -4.30
CA HIS A 822 -36.44 4.32 -2.86
C HIS A 822 -37.82 4.85 -2.45
N THR A 823 -38.70 5.22 -3.40
CA THR A 823 -40.04 5.77 -3.13
C THR A 823 -41.19 4.79 -3.34
N VAL A 824 -40.90 3.53 -3.72
CA VAL A 824 -41.91 2.48 -3.98
C VAL A 824 -42.06 1.50 -2.80
N HIS A 825 -41.54 1.86 -1.63
CA HIS A 825 -41.85 1.25 -0.34
C HIS A 825 -42.35 2.33 0.60
#